data_AF-A0A1W0A888-F1
#
_entry.id   AF-A0A1W0A888-F1
#
_cell.length_a   1.000
_cell.length_b   1.000
_cell.length_c   1.000
_cell.angle_alpha   90.00
_cell.angle_beta   90.00
_cell.angle_gamma   90.00
#
_symmetry.space_group_name_H-M   'P 1'
#
loop_
_entity.id
_entity.type
_entity.pdbx_description
1 polymer ?
#
loop_
_entity_poly.entity_id
_entity_poly.type
_entity_poly.pdbx_seq_one_letter_code
_entity_poly.pdbx_strand_id
1 'polypeptide(L)'
;MGKQDSVQYASVKMVEDDEALAPMDIKSTRDVSPRDWKGAFWWVFAITPYVILVFLLILGSTGNLYEVNDESCAAQRMEKLQMTRNVYWDQSVVSDATRYAAIGQKGATIWMTGLSGSGKSTIGRALESELIHRRLQVYRLDGDNVRIGLNRDLGFSAADRAESVRRVGEVAALFASSGTITIVGLVSPYREHRDEVRELHKKMNIPFYEIFVDTPLEVVMARDIKGLYKKAVEGKIQHFTGISAPYEAPLNPDMTIFTPNMTLESEVDVLLNFLKAKGLFTGVKELPQGYPGVAIADGGNAVENFTTLYPDIPTPPRVDSSWPRVLLRDEDLHWLQVIGEGWAAPLRGFMREGAYLQCLHFSSVVFDSDNLTAGRLDPHAPTNFSEYSNEGLVKGSRVNLPVPIVLPITAATKAAVNGVKNVVLVDRSGREVAILSDPEVYDHRKEERITRTFGAMDSNHPYIASILKSGDYLLGGEIELLNRITYNDGLDQYRLTPAELRKKFEDLGADAVLAFQTRNPTHAGHAYLMNTAREHLLKLGYKKPILWLSPLGGWTKDDDVPLNVRVNQHVAIINDKMLDPESTVLSIWPSPMVYAGPREVQWHAKSRKNAGASYFVVGRDPAGIKRSDRKEDMYAGDHGRYVLHLAPGMEDMNILSFSKVYYDVTDHKMKPMEAGRSKRDFLSISGTRMRLMAKLGLQPCNGEIPMDWESNPTCVPPGFMAQSGWDLMIQYYQQPDAPSNIQFAVPFRTLPTREDIETSGVLGTRNFALYLRNATTKFSAWHDIPLYAGNGSVNFVVEIEKGRMEKMEVNKKHEFNAIMQDTTKFNSTRYYMYGVPFFNYGMLPQTWEDPSDKDEHGHGGDNDPLDVIEVGNQVLPIGSVNPVRVLGSLELIDQDEIDHKIIAISLSDPDAPHIHNANDLMQYKPHVIKNLIDWLRNYKLPEGKPENVLAQDTMTSPEAADEIISKTHESYIRLKRQENSGFWLG
;
A
#
# COMPACT_ATOMS: atom_id res chain seq x y z
N MET A 1 -3.46 39.53 -37.03
CA MET A 1 -4.47 40.18 -36.16
C MET A 1 -5.11 39.09 -35.34
N GLY A 2 -4.85 38.85 -34.05
CA GLY A 2 -4.31 39.71 -33.02
C GLY A 2 -5.32 39.77 -31.88
N LYS A 3 -5.34 38.74 -31.00
CA LYS A 3 -5.76 38.83 -29.60
C LYS A 3 -5.02 37.74 -28.81
N GLN A 4 -4.01 38.20 -28.08
CA GLN A 4 -3.40 37.48 -26.96
C GLN A 4 -4.42 37.42 -25.83
N ASP A 5 -4.82 36.21 -25.43
CA ASP A 5 -5.41 36.02 -24.11
C ASP A 5 -4.26 35.72 -23.14
N SER A 6 -3.85 36.78 -22.43
CA SER A 6 -2.92 36.69 -21.31
C SER A 6 -3.61 35.98 -20.15
N VAL A 7 -3.24 34.74 -19.89
CA VAL A 7 -3.55 34.08 -18.61
C VAL A 7 -2.68 34.73 -17.54
N GLN A 8 -3.26 35.60 -16.72
CA GLN A 8 -2.61 36.07 -15.48
C GLN A 8 -2.55 34.89 -14.51
N TYR A 9 -1.35 34.38 -14.25
CA TYR A 9 -1.10 33.60 -13.05
C TYR A 9 -1.29 34.53 -11.85
N ALA A 10 -2.31 34.28 -11.04
CA ALA A 10 -2.39 34.89 -9.72
C ALA A 10 -1.25 34.30 -8.87
N SER A 11 -0.14 35.02 -8.76
CA SER A 11 0.87 34.76 -7.75
C SER A 11 0.24 35.04 -6.38
N VAL A 12 -0.25 34.00 -5.70
CA VAL A 12 -0.57 34.12 -4.27
C VAL A 12 0.76 34.19 -3.54
N LYS A 13 1.20 35.39 -3.17
CA LYS A 13 2.17 35.56 -2.08
C LYS A 13 1.46 35.08 -0.81
N MET A 14 1.73 33.86 -0.37
CA MET A 14 1.38 33.45 0.99
C MET A 14 2.34 34.16 1.93
N VAL A 15 1.78 35.04 2.76
CA VAL A 15 2.51 35.71 3.84
C VAL A 15 2.79 34.67 4.92
N GLU A 16 4.03 34.61 5.38
CA GLU A 16 4.46 33.85 6.56
C GLU A 16 3.84 34.49 7.81
N ASP A 17 2.63 34.09 8.20
CA ASP A 17 2.14 34.36 9.55
C ASP A 17 1.39 33.12 10.10
N ASP A 18 1.91 32.61 11.22
CA ASP A 18 1.49 31.44 12.00
C ASP A 18 0.11 31.67 12.69
N GLU A 19 -0.96 31.92 11.94
CA GLU A 19 -2.32 31.88 12.49
C GLU A 19 -3.10 30.64 12.01
N ALA A 20 -3.62 29.89 12.97
CA ALA A 20 -4.42 28.69 12.76
C ALA A 20 -5.67 29.01 11.93
N LEU A 21 -5.63 28.70 10.63
CA LEU A 21 -6.82 28.75 9.77
C LEU A 21 -7.75 27.58 10.11
N ALA A 22 -9.02 27.92 10.37
CA ALA A 22 -10.13 26.98 10.51
C ALA A 22 -10.25 26.07 9.27
N PRO A 23 -10.85 24.86 9.39
CA PRO A 23 -10.94 23.90 8.30
C PRO A 23 -11.51 24.53 7.01
N MET A 24 -10.73 24.44 5.94
CA MET A 24 -11.10 24.93 4.61
C MET A 24 -12.11 23.97 3.95
N ASP A 25 -13.33 24.47 3.75
CA ASP A 25 -14.39 23.83 2.98
C ASP A 25 -14.27 24.30 1.51
N ILE A 26 -13.50 23.57 0.69
CA ILE A 26 -13.24 23.96 -0.71
C ILE A 26 -14.38 23.44 -1.60
N LYS A 27 -15.26 24.36 -2.02
CA LYS A 27 -16.22 24.15 -3.10
C LYS A 27 -15.50 24.03 -4.45
N SER A 28 -15.57 22.86 -5.08
CA SER A 28 -15.26 22.69 -6.50
C SER A 28 -16.41 23.24 -7.35
N THR A 29 -16.27 24.45 -7.90
CA THR A 29 -17.13 24.94 -8.99
C THR A 29 -16.56 24.47 -10.33
N ARG A 30 -17.26 23.56 -11.02
CA ARG A 30 -17.08 23.34 -12.46
C ARG A 30 -18.17 24.14 -13.19
N ASP A 31 -17.75 25.22 -13.84
CA ASP A 31 -18.56 25.88 -14.86
C ASP A 31 -18.70 24.95 -16.08
N VAL A 32 -19.93 24.58 -16.41
CA VAL A 32 -20.26 23.91 -17.66
C VAL A 32 -20.65 24.98 -18.68
N SER A 33 -19.82 25.15 -19.69
CA SER A 33 -20.16 25.93 -20.89
C SER A 33 -21.21 25.18 -21.73
N PRO A 34 -22.28 25.85 -22.20
CA PRO A 34 -23.28 25.21 -23.05
C PRO A 34 -22.76 25.10 -24.49
N ARG A 35 -22.66 23.87 -25.02
CA ARG A 35 -22.43 23.65 -26.46
C ARG A 35 -23.76 23.54 -27.22
N ASP A 36 -23.81 24.35 -28.27
CA ASP A 36 -24.81 24.47 -29.32
C ASP A 36 -25.37 23.14 -29.85
N TRP A 37 -26.70 23.03 -29.83
CA TRP A 37 -27.46 22.11 -30.69
C TRP A 37 -27.91 22.85 -31.95
N LYS A 38 -27.06 22.85 -32.98
CA LYS A 38 -27.46 23.15 -34.37
C LYS A 38 -26.85 22.10 -35.29
N GLY A 39 -27.57 21.00 -35.49
CA GLY A 39 -27.10 19.93 -36.38
C GLY A 39 -28.00 18.70 -36.55
N ALA A 40 -29.23 18.68 -36.02
CA ALA A 40 -30.11 17.50 -36.13
C ALA A 40 -31.57 17.87 -36.43
N PHE A 41 -31.80 18.93 -37.22
CA PHE A 41 -33.15 19.43 -37.54
C PHE A 41 -33.64 19.10 -38.96
N TRP A 42 -33.05 18.10 -39.65
CA TRP A 42 -33.35 17.87 -41.08
C TRP A 42 -33.63 16.41 -41.52
N TRP A 43 -34.01 15.51 -40.61
CA TRP A 43 -34.39 14.13 -40.99
C TRP A 43 -35.71 13.60 -40.40
N VAL A 44 -36.39 14.35 -39.53
CA VAL A 44 -37.60 13.84 -38.82
C VAL A 44 -38.93 14.16 -39.52
N PHE A 45 -38.93 14.96 -40.59
CA PHE A 45 -40.19 15.45 -41.22
C PHE A 45 -40.61 14.80 -42.54
N ALA A 46 -39.90 13.80 -43.07
CA ALA A 46 -40.17 13.29 -44.42
C ALA A 46 -40.69 11.84 -44.53
N ILE A 47 -40.63 10.99 -43.51
CA ILE A 47 -40.90 9.54 -43.68
C ILE A 47 -42.02 9.00 -42.75
N THR A 48 -42.42 9.75 -41.73
CA THR A 48 -43.44 9.33 -40.76
C THR A 48 -44.88 9.16 -41.31
N PRO A 49 -45.33 9.82 -42.40
CA PRO A 49 -46.72 9.66 -42.88
C PRO A 49 -47.01 8.34 -43.62
N TYR A 50 -45.99 7.61 -44.08
CA TYR A 50 -46.19 6.44 -44.95
C TYR A 50 -46.26 5.09 -44.20
N VAL A 51 -45.77 5.03 -42.97
CA VAL A 51 -45.72 3.77 -42.18
C VAL A 51 -47.06 3.48 -41.48
N ILE A 52 -47.86 4.52 -41.21
CA ILE A 52 -49.16 4.40 -40.52
C ILE A 52 -50.28 3.94 -41.46
N LEU A 53 -50.18 4.22 -42.77
CA LEU A 53 -51.19 3.84 -43.76
C LEU A 53 -51.15 2.33 -44.11
N VAL A 54 -50.00 1.68 -43.98
CA VAL A 54 -49.82 0.25 -44.29
C VAL A 54 -50.28 -0.64 -43.12
N PHE A 55 -50.24 -0.15 -41.88
CA PHE A 55 -50.72 -0.88 -40.71
C PHE A 55 -52.24 -0.88 -40.54
N LEU A 56 -52.94 0.11 -41.10
CA LEU A 56 -54.41 0.20 -41.03
C LEU A 56 -55.14 -0.69 -42.06
N LEU A 57 -54.44 -1.29 -43.01
CA LEU A 57 -55.02 -2.15 -44.05
C LEU A 57 -55.00 -3.66 -43.73
N ILE A 58 -54.39 -4.08 -42.61
CA ILE A 58 -54.19 -5.52 -42.28
C ILE A 58 -55.09 -6.02 -41.13
N LEU A 59 -55.88 -5.16 -40.46
CA LEU A 59 -56.74 -5.57 -39.33
C LEU A 59 -58.23 -5.26 -39.57
N GLY A 60 -58.72 -5.52 -40.78
CA GLY A 60 -60.11 -5.37 -41.15
C GLY A 60 -60.77 -6.69 -41.56
N SER A 61 -61.03 -7.60 -40.61
CA SER A 61 -62.12 -8.57 -40.73
C SER A 61 -62.40 -9.30 -39.41
N THR A 62 -63.69 -9.41 -39.07
CA THR A 62 -64.30 -9.95 -37.83
C THR A 62 -64.30 -8.91 -36.67
N GLY A 63 -65.40 -8.30 -36.24
CA GLY A 63 -66.82 -8.61 -36.39
C GLY A 63 -67.41 -9.04 -35.04
N ASN A 64 -67.84 -8.07 -34.24
CA ASN A 64 -68.76 -8.11 -33.08
C ASN A 64 -68.53 -9.15 -31.97
N LEU A 65 -68.37 -8.67 -30.73
CA LEU A 65 -69.35 -8.86 -29.63
C LEU A 65 -68.80 -8.34 -28.27
N TYR A 66 -69.73 -7.77 -27.50
CA TYR A 66 -69.71 -7.41 -26.07
C TYR A 66 -69.21 -6.01 -25.65
N GLU A 67 -70.20 -5.15 -25.36
CA GLU A 67 -70.13 -4.11 -24.32
C GLU A 67 -69.54 -4.71 -23.04
N VAL A 68 -68.43 -4.13 -22.56
CA VAL A 68 -67.87 -4.43 -21.24
C VAL A 68 -68.39 -3.36 -20.29
N ASN A 69 -69.33 -3.75 -19.43
CA ASN A 69 -69.79 -2.95 -18.30
C ASN A 69 -68.63 -2.66 -17.34
N ASP A 70 -68.35 -1.39 -17.08
CA ASP A 70 -67.32 -0.90 -16.13
C ASP A 70 -67.52 -1.43 -14.68
N GLU A 71 -68.71 -1.94 -14.33
CA GLU A 71 -68.98 -2.53 -13.02
C GLU A 71 -68.29 -3.89 -12.79
N SER A 72 -67.92 -4.65 -13.84
CA SER A 72 -67.33 -5.99 -13.65
C SER A 72 -65.84 -5.95 -13.28
N CYS A 73 -65.13 -4.87 -13.62
CA CYS A 73 -63.69 -4.72 -13.34
C CYS A 73 -63.43 -4.31 -11.88
N ALA A 74 -64.33 -3.51 -11.30
CA ALA A 74 -64.27 -3.12 -9.89
C ALA A 74 -64.56 -4.32 -8.95
N ALA A 75 -65.53 -5.18 -9.30
CA ALA A 75 -65.88 -6.37 -8.52
C ALA A 75 -64.74 -7.42 -8.50
N GLN A 76 -64.09 -7.68 -9.64
CA GLN A 76 -62.92 -8.58 -9.72
C GLN A 76 -61.68 -8.04 -8.99
N ARG A 77 -61.54 -6.72 -8.82
CA ARG A 77 -60.47 -6.10 -8.01
C ARG A 77 -60.68 -6.32 -6.51
N MET A 78 -61.92 -6.22 -6.02
CA MET A 78 -62.24 -6.44 -4.60
C MET A 78 -62.01 -7.91 -4.18
N GLU A 79 -62.28 -8.87 -5.08
CA GLU A 79 -62.05 -10.30 -4.84
C GLU A 79 -60.55 -10.64 -4.69
N LYS A 80 -59.66 -9.96 -5.42
CA LYS A 80 -58.19 -10.14 -5.30
C LYS A 80 -57.58 -9.51 -4.05
N LEU A 81 -58.23 -8.51 -3.45
CA LEU A 81 -57.80 -7.88 -2.20
C LEU A 81 -58.05 -8.77 -0.97
N GLN A 82 -58.95 -9.75 -1.06
CA GLN A 82 -59.29 -10.67 0.03
C GLN A 82 -58.53 -12.01 0.00
N MET A 83 -57.65 -12.24 -0.98
CA MET A 83 -56.85 -13.48 -1.05
C MET A 83 -55.70 -13.45 -0.03
N THR A 84 -55.79 -14.28 1.01
CA THR A 84 -54.63 -14.69 1.81
C THR A 84 -53.67 -15.49 0.95
N ARG A 85 -52.53 -14.89 0.60
CA ARG A 85 -51.45 -15.60 -0.10
C ARG A 85 -50.47 -16.16 0.93
N ASN A 86 -50.16 -17.45 0.83
CA ASN A 86 -49.08 -18.11 1.58
C ASN A 86 -47.71 -17.66 1.04
N VAL A 87 -47.37 -16.38 1.21
CA VAL A 87 -46.08 -15.81 0.82
C VAL A 87 -45.39 -15.34 2.10
N TYR A 88 -44.21 -15.88 2.37
CA TYR A 88 -43.39 -15.50 3.51
C TYR A 88 -42.41 -14.41 3.08
N TRP A 89 -42.23 -13.39 3.92
CA TRP A 89 -41.19 -12.38 3.70
C TRP A 89 -39.82 -13.03 3.93
N ASP A 90 -38.95 -13.00 2.92
CA ASP A 90 -37.58 -13.48 3.05
C ASP A 90 -36.76 -12.48 3.89
N GLN A 91 -36.27 -12.94 5.04
CA GLN A 91 -35.51 -12.07 5.93
C GLN A 91 -34.08 -11.92 5.41
N SER A 92 -33.69 -10.68 5.10
CA SER A 92 -32.32 -10.32 4.73
C SER A 92 -31.33 -10.77 5.81
N VAL A 93 -30.20 -11.36 5.38
CA VAL A 93 -29.05 -11.68 6.27
C VAL A 93 -28.41 -10.43 6.88
N VAL A 94 -28.63 -9.26 6.28
CA VAL A 94 -28.18 -7.95 6.79
C VAL A 94 -29.30 -7.31 7.61
N SER A 95 -29.00 -6.99 8.87
CA SER A 95 -29.92 -6.28 9.78
C SER A 95 -30.13 -4.82 9.38
N ASP A 96 -31.26 -4.23 9.75
CA ASP A 96 -31.53 -2.80 9.51
C ASP A 96 -30.50 -1.90 10.22
N ALA A 97 -30.03 -2.29 11.41
CA ALA A 97 -28.97 -1.57 12.11
C ALA A 97 -27.67 -1.55 11.30
N THR A 98 -27.29 -2.67 10.70
CA THR A 98 -26.10 -2.76 9.82
C THR A 98 -26.28 -1.89 8.59
N ARG A 99 -27.47 -1.89 7.98
CA ARG A 99 -27.80 -1.06 6.82
C ARG A 99 -27.74 0.42 7.15
N TYR A 100 -28.37 0.86 8.24
CA TYR A 100 -28.39 2.27 8.65
C TYR A 100 -27.00 2.76 9.06
N ALA A 101 -26.22 1.92 9.72
CA ALA A 101 -24.83 2.23 10.02
C ALA A 101 -24.02 2.45 8.72
N ALA A 102 -24.18 1.57 7.72
CA ALA A 102 -23.46 1.66 6.44
C ALA A 102 -23.82 2.91 5.62
N ILE A 103 -25.09 3.31 5.62
CA ILE A 103 -25.57 4.48 4.86
C ILE A 103 -25.33 5.78 5.66
N GLY A 104 -25.10 5.69 6.98
CA GLY A 104 -24.93 6.85 7.85
C GLY A 104 -26.23 7.60 8.17
N GLN A 105 -27.39 7.03 7.86
CA GLN A 105 -28.72 7.61 8.13
C GLN A 105 -29.77 6.53 8.39
N LYS A 106 -30.96 6.94 8.82
CA LYS A 106 -32.14 6.07 8.91
C LYS A 106 -33.15 6.41 7.83
N GLY A 107 -33.79 5.39 7.28
CA GLY A 107 -34.92 5.60 6.39
C GLY A 107 -36.19 5.96 7.16
N ALA A 108 -37.06 6.72 6.51
CA ALA A 108 -38.34 7.16 7.07
C ALA A 108 -39.27 7.61 5.94
N THR A 109 -40.58 7.54 6.18
CA THR A 109 -41.59 8.11 5.27
C THR A 109 -42.12 9.42 5.81
N ILE A 110 -41.95 10.49 5.04
CA ILE A 110 -42.48 11.83 5.31
C ILE A 110 -43.75 12.00 4.47
N TRP A 111 -44.90 11.76 5.07
CA TRP A 111 -46.18 11.74 4.37
C TRP A 111 -46.84 13.11 4.42
N MET A 112 -46.69 13.91 3.36
CA MET A 112 -47.33 15.22 3.25
C MET A 112 -48.74 15.08 2.69
N THR A 113 -49.74 15.48 3.49
CA THR A 113 -51.17 15.48 3.13
C THR A 113 -51.75 16.89 3.20
N GLY A 114 -52.74 17.20 2.35
CA GLY A 114 -53.37 18.53 2.29
C GLY A 114 -54.18 18.71 1.01
N LEU A 115 -54.97 19.79 0.95
CA LEU A 115 -55.75 20.14 -0.26
C LEU A 115 -54.87 20.31 -1.51
N SER A 116 -55.44 20.15 -2.69
CA SER A 116 -54.70 20.45 -3.94
C SER A 116 -54.23 21.91 -3.91
N GLY A 117 -52.98 22.19 -4.27
CA GLY A 117 -52.43 23.56 -4.17
C GLY A 117 -52.05 24.04 -2.76
N SER A 118 -52.10 23.18 -1.73
CA SER A 118 -51.71 23.56 -0.36
C SER A 118 -50.22 23.87 -0.20
N GLY A 119 -49.34 23.35 -1.08
CA GLY A 119 -47.89 23.59 -1.02
C GLY A 119 -47.03 22.33 -0.96
N LYS A 120 -47.62 21.14 -0.80
CA LYS A 120 -46.90 19.83 -0.68
C LYS A 120 -45.77 19.64 -1.68
N SER A 121 -46.05 19.77 -2.97
CA SER A 121 -45.02 19.55 -4.02
C SER A 121 -43.94 20.63 -4.02
N THR A 122 -44.23 21.83 -3.53
CA THR A 122 -43.24 22.92 -3.41
C THR A 122 -42.31 22.64 -2.23
N ILE A 123 -42.89 22.40 -1.06
CA ILE A 123 -42.15 22.04 0.17
C ILE A 123 -41.33 20.77 -0.06
N GLY A 124 -41.93 19.73 -0.66
CA GLY A 124 -41.27 18.45 -0.91
C GLY A 124 -40.04 18.57 -1.83
N ARG A 125 -40.08 19.42 -2.87
CA ARG A 125 -38.93 19.66 -3.76
C ARG A 125 -37.81 20.42 -3.05
N ALA A 126 -38.16 21.43 -2.26
CA ALA A 126 -37.19 22.21 -1.52
C ALA A 126 -36.52 21.37 -0.42
N LEU A 127 -37.31 20.59 0.33
CA LEU A 127 -36.80 19.65 1.32
C LEU A 127 -35.91 18.56 0.69
N GLU A 128 -36.31 17.98 -0.45
CA GLU A 128 -35.51 17.02 -1.21
C GLU A 128 -34.14 17.62 -1.58
N SER A 129 -34.13 18.85 -2.13
CA SER A 129 -32.90 19.58 -2.45
C SER A 129 -32.00 19.78 -1.23
N GLU A 130 -32.54 20.24 -0.10
CA GLU A 130 -31.77 20.46 1.14
C GLU A 130 -31.21 19.16 1.73
N LEU A 131 -31.96 18.07 1.70
CA LEU A 131 -31.49 16.76 2.17
C LEU A 131 -30.37 16.20 1.27
N ILE A 132 -30.48 16.35 -0.05
CA ILE A 132 -29.41 15.97 -1.00
C ILE A 132 -28.14 16.80 -0.77
N HIS A 133 -28.25 18.11 -0.56
CA HIS A 133 -27.09 18.96 -0.24
C HIS A 133 -26.37 18.53 1.05
N ARG A 134 -27.09 17.90 1.98
CA ARG A 134 -26.55 17.30 3.21
C ARG A 134 -26.02 15.88 3.03
N ARG A 135 -25.92 15.39 1.78
CA ARG A 135 -25.48 14.03 1.40
C ARG A 135 -26.37 12.90 1.92
N LEU A 136 -27.64 13.18 2.18
CA LEU A 136 -28.61 12.17 2.61
C LEU A 136 -29.30 11.53 1.40
N GLN A 137 -29.53 10.22 1.48
CA GLN A 137 -30.34 9.47 0.54
C GLN A 137 -31.81 9.84 0.74
N VAL A 138 -32.40 10.51 -0.25
CA VAL A 138 -33.80 10.95 -0.25
C VAL A 138 -34.43 10.68 -1.62
N TYR A 139 -35.72 10.35 -1.63
CA TYR A 139 -36.48 10.22 -2.87
C TYR A 139 -37.91 10.71 -2.69
N ARG A 140 -38.44 11.43 -3.69
CA ARG A 140 -39.79 12.01 -3.64
C ARG A 140 -40.80 11.25 -4.51
N LEU A 141 -41.84 10.73 -3.87
CA LEU A 141 -43.02 10.13 -4.50
C LEU A 141 -44.16 11.15 -4.55
N ASP A 142 -44.28 11.83 -5.68
CA ASP A 142 -45.34 12.83 -5.91
C ASP A 142 -46.49 12.24 -6.72
N GLY A 143 -47.72 12.62 -6.38
CA GLY A 143 -48.92 12.14 -7.07
C GLY A 143 -48.88 12.33 -8.58
N ASP A 144 -48.24 13.38 -9.10
CA ASP A 144 -48.11 13.59 -10.55
C ASP A 144 -47.13 12.58 -11.17
N ASN A 145 -46.03 12.26 -10.48
CA ASN A 145 -44.99 11.34 -10.95
C ASN A 145 -45.42 9.87 -10.87
N VAL A 146 -46.13 9.48 -9.81
CA VAL A 146 -46.55 8.09 -9.65
C VAL A 146 -47.70 7.75 -10.63
N ARG A 147 -48.53 8.74 -10.99
CA ARG A 147 -49.66 8.57 -11.93
C ARG A 147 -49.24 8.32 -13.38
N ILE A 148 -48.03 8.71 -13.79
CA ILE A 148 -47.54 8.38 -15.14
C ILE A 148 -46.96 6.95 -15.24
N GLY A 149 -46.68 6.31 -14.10
CA GLY A 149 -46.07 4.98 -14.01
C GLY A 149 -46.91 4.00 -13.20
N LEU A 150 -46.55 3.81 -11.93
CA LEU A 150 -47.13 2.82 -11.01
C LEU A 150 -48.66 2.91 -10.88
N ASN A 151 -49.22 4.11 -10.97
CA ASN A 151 -50.66 4.37 -10.81
C ASN A 151 -51.34 4.81 -12.12
N ARG A 152 -50.76 4.47 -13.28
CA ARG A 152 -51.32 4.85 -14.60
C ARG A 152 -52.68 4.20 -14.92
N ASP A 153 -53.00 3.09 -14.25
CA ASP A 153 -54.23 2.33 -14.37
C ASP A 153 -55.34 2.77 -13.39
N LEU A 154 -55.12 3.84 -12.62
CA LEU A 154 -56.04 4.33 -11.60
C LEU A 154 -56.70 5.65 -12.02
N GLY A 155 -58.04 5.70 -11.92
CA GLY A 155 -58.84 6.89 -12.17
C GLY A 155 -58.90 7.86 -10.99
N PHE A 156 -60.07 8.50 -10.82
CA PHE A 156 -60.32 9.48 -9.74
C PHE A 156 -61.46 9.07 -8.80
N SER A 157 -61.97 7.84 -8.93
CA SER A 157 -62.99 7.27 -8.04
C SER A 157 -62.46 7.15 -6.59
N ALA A 158 -63.36 6.98 -5.62
CA ALA A 158 -62.95 6.78 -4.22
C ALA A 158 -62.07 5.51 -4.06
N ALA A 159 -62.45 4.41 -4.71
CA ALA A 159 -61.69 3.16 -4.70
C ALA A 159 -60.31 3.30 -5.37
N ASP A 160 -60.22 4.00 -6.51
CA ASP A 160 -58.91 4.24 -7.16
C ASP A 160 -58.00 5.14 -6.33
N ARG A 161 -58.58 6.09 -5.56
CA ARG A 161 -57.80 6.92 -4.62
C ARG A 161 -57.31 6.10 -3.43
N ALA A 162 -58.14 5.21 -2.89
CA ALA A 162 -57.74 4.28 -1.85
C ALA A 162 -56.57 3.41 -2.32
N GLU A 163 -56.69 2.80 -3.50
CA GLU A 163 -55.62 1.98 -4.09
C GLU A 163 -54.37 2.80 -4.42
N SER A 164 -54.52 4.05 -4.88
CA SER A 164 -53.38 4.95 -5.11
C SER A 164 -52.63 5.26 -3.81
N VAL A 165 -53.34 5.48 -2.70
CA VAL A 165 -52.72 5.70 -1.38
C VAL A 165 -52.05 4.43 -0.90
N ARG A 166 -52.71 3.28 -1.02
CA ARG A 166 -52.16 1.97 -0.65
C ARG A 166 -50.86 1.66 -1.40
N ARG A 167 -50.85 1.73 -2.74
CA ARG A 167 -49.66 1.46 -3.58
C ARG A 167 -48.49 2.37 -3.24
N VAL A 168 -48.75 3.67 -3.08
CA VAL A 168 -47.70 4.63 -2.71
C VAL A 168 -47.21 4.37 -1.28
N GLY A 169 -48.09 3.99 -0.36
CA GLY A 169 -47.73 3.58 0.99
C GLY A 169 -46.79 2.37 1.02
N GLU A 170 -47.07 1.33 0.24
CA GLU A 170 -46.20 0.15 0.10
C GLU A 170 -44.82 0.52 -0.46
N VAL A 171 -44.80 1.29 -1.54
CA VAL A 171 -43.53 1.71 -2.17
C VAL A 171 -42.73 2.60 -1.24
N ALA A 172 -43.38 3.52 -0.52
CA ALA A 172 -42.73 4.37 0.46
C ALA A 172 -42.11 3.54 1.60
N ALA A 173 -42.81 2.51 2.08
CA ALA A 173 -42.28 1.60 3.09
C ALA A 173 -41.05 0.84 2.57
N LEU A 174 -41.03 0.39 1.31
CA LEU A 174 -39.85 -0.27 0.73
C LEU A 174 -38.64 0.66 0.66
N PHE A 175 -38.79 1.89 0.15
CA PHE A 175 -37.70 2.88 0.14
C PHE A 175 -37.23 3.24 1.55
N ALA A 176 -38.16 3.42 2.49
CA ALA A 176 -37.79 3.69 3.87
C ALA A 176 -37.05 2.51 4.53
N SER A 177 -37.45 1.26 4.23
CA SER A 177 -36.74 0.07 4.72
C SER A 177 -35.31 -0.05 4.17
N SER A 178 -35.04 0.48 2.98
CA SER A 178 -33.69 0.50 2.39
C SER A 178 -32.79 1.60 2.98
N GLY A 179 -33.29 2.41 3.92
CA GLY A 179 -32.54 3.52 4.52
C GLY A 179 -32.76 4.87 3.86
N THR A 180 -33.65 4.98 2.87
CA THR A 180 -33.94 6.23 2.15
C THR A 180 -34.99 7.06 2.89
N ILE A 181 -34.80 8.37 2.98
CA ILE A 181 -35.85 9.29 3.44
C ILE A 181 -36.83 9.48 2.28
N THR A 182 -38.05 8.98 2.41
CA THR A 182 -39.05 9.02 1.33
C THR A 182 -40.04 10.13 1.57
N ILE A 183 -40.06 11.12 0.69
CA ILE A 183 -41.01 12.25 0.76
C ILE A 183 -42.21 11.91 -0.11
N VAL A 184 -43.39 11.77 0.50
CA VAL A 184 -44.63 11.50 -0.23
C VAL A 184 -45.47 12.77 -0.30
N GLY A 185 -45.82 13.19 -1.51
CA GLY A 185 -46.70 14.33 -1.77
C GLY A 185 -48.01 13.88 -2.40
N LEU A 186 -49.02 13.58 -1.57
CA LEU A 186 -50.36 13.17 -2.03
C LEU A 186 -51.46 14.03 -1.41
N VAL A 187 -52.62 14.09 -2.08
CA VAL A 187 -53.81 14.69 -1.45
C VAL A 187 -54.32 13.80 -0.32
N SER A 188 -54.31 12.47 -0.51
CA SER A 188 -54.69 11.45 0.50
C SER A 188 -55.84 11.88 1.41
N PRO A 189 -57.05 12.15 0.86
CA PRO A 189 -58.06 12.95 1.56
C PRO A 189 -58.76 12.26 2.73
N TYR A 190 -58.79 10.93 2.76
CA TYR A 190 -59.49 10.16 3.80
C TYR A 190 -58.52 9.73 4.89
N ARG A 191 -58.91 9.90 6.17
CA ARG A 191 -58.06 9.52 7.32
C ARG A 191 -57.76 8.03 7.34
N GLU A 192 -58.79 7.21 7.13
CA GLU A 192 -58.71 5.75 7.15
C GLU A 192 -57.53 5.21 6.32
N HIS A 193 -57.36 5.66 5.08
CA HIS A 193 -56.26 5.18 4.22
C HIS A 193 -54.89 5.71 4.64
N ARG A 194 -54.80 6.88 5.29
CA ARG A 194 -53.53 7.35 5.87
C ARG A 194 -53.16 6.54 7.10
N ASP A 195 -54.17 6.17 7.90
CA ASP A 195 -54.01 5.30 9.08
C ASP A 195 -53.58 3.88 8.66
N GLU A 196 -54.11 3.34 7.56
CA GLU A 196 -53.67 2.07 6.97
C GLU A 196 -52.17 2.09 6.62
N VAL A 197 -51.70 3.16 5.97
CA VAL A 197 -50.27 3.33 5.62
C VAL A 197 -49.41 3.50 6.88
N ARG A 198 -49.89 4.24 7.88
CA ARG A 198 -49.22 4.40 9.17
C ARG A 198 -49.07 3.05 9.89
N GLU A 199 -50.12 2.24 9.91
CA GLU A 199 -50.08 0.90 10.51
C GLU A 199 -49.20 -0.08 9.72
N LEU A 200 -49.12 0.03 8.40
CA LEU A 200 -48.13 -0.71 7.58
C LEU A 200 -46.70 -0.40 8.02
N HIS A 201 -46.33 0.88 8.11
CA HIS A 201 -44.98 1.29 8.51
C HIS A 201 -44.65 0.84 9.93
N LYS A 202 -45.62 0.92 10.85
CA LYS A 202 -45.49 0.41 12.22
C LYS A 202 -45.24 -1.10 12.26
N LYS A 203 -45.96 -1.90 11.45
CA LYS A 203 -45.73 -3.35 11.34
C LYS A 203 -44.33 -3.69 10.81
N MET A 204 -43.80 -2.87 9.90
CA MET A 204 -42.46 -3.02 9.35
C MET A 204 -41.36 -2.40 10.23
N ASN A 205 -41.71 -1.80 11.38
CA ASN A 205 -40.80 -1.07 12.27
C ASN A 205 -40.06 0.10 11.57
N ILE A 206 -40.78 0.81 10.69
CA ILE A 206 -40.26 1.94 9.91
C ILE A 206 -40.86 3.25 10.44
N PRO A 207 -40.07 4.31 10.63
CA PRO A 207 -40.60 5.62 10.99
C PRO A 207 -41.53 6.18 9.92
N PHE A 208 -42.73 6.60 10.34
CA PHE A 208 -43.71 7.29 9.51
C PHE A 208 -44.11 8.59 10.18
N TYR A 209 -44.03 9.70 9.45
CA TYR A 209 -44.37 11.03 9.95
C TYR A 209 -45.44 11.65 9.04
N GLU A 210 -46.64 11.85 9.58
CA GLU A 210 -47.72 12.53 8.87
C GLU A 210 -47.58 14.05 9.02
N ILE A 211 -47.28 14.72 7.90
CA ILE A 211 -47.13 16.17 7.84
C ILE A 211 -48.41 16.76 7.22
N PHE A 212 -49.19 17.46 8.04
CA PHE A 212 -50.37 18.16 7.55
C PHE A 212 -49.97 19.53 6.99
N VAL A 213 -50.02 19.65 5.66
CA VAL A 213 -49.82 20.93 4.96
C VAL A 213 -51.17 21.65 4.93
N ASP A 214 -51.44 22.36 6.02
CA ASP A 214 -52.70 23.04 6.29
C ASP A 214 -52.77 24.36 5.53
N THR A 215 -53.81 24.51 4.73
CA THR A 215 -54.07 25.71 3.93
C THR A 215 -55.57 25.80 3.71
N PRO A 216 -56.23 26.88 4.14
CA PRO A 216 -57.68 27.04 4.00
C PRO A 216 -58.14 26.90 2.54
N LEU A 217 -59.34 26.35 2.34
CA LEU A 217 -59.93 26.12 1.03
C LEU A 217 -59.96 27.40 0.18
N GLU A 218 -60.32 28.53 0.79
CA GLU A 218 -60.37 29.84 0.12
C GLU A 218 -59.00 30.25 -0.44
N VAL A 219 -57.92 29.97 0.29
CA VAL A 219 -56.55 30.31 -0.12
C VAL A 219 -56.08 29.43 -1.27
N VAL A 220 -56.35 28.11 -1.23
CA VAL A 220 -55.97 27.21 -2.34
C VAL A 220 -56.82 27.45 -3.59
N MET A 221 -58.08 27.84 -3.43
CA MET A 221 -58.94 28.28 -4.53
C MET A 221 -58.46 29.60 -5.15
N ALA A 222 -57.98 30.54 -4.34
CA ALA A 222 -57.38 31.78 -4.84
C ALA A 222 -56.06 31.53 -5.58
N ARG A 223 -55.24 30.58 -5.11
CA ARG A 223 -53.98 30.20 -5.77
C ARG A 223 -54.19 29.50 -7.11
N ASP A 224 -55.21 28.62 -7.21
CA ASP A 224 -55.57 27.74 -8.34
C ASP A 224 -54.44 27.42 -9.34
N ILE A 225 -53.30 26.94 -8.82
CA ILE A 225 -52.03 26.82 -9.55
C ILE A 225 -52.16 26.01 -10.85
N LYS A 226 -53.08 25.03 -10.86
CA LYS A 226 -53.30 24.11 -11.98
C LYS A 226 -54.61 24.40 -12.74
N GLY A 227 -55.35 25.45 -12.38
CA GLY A 227 -56.67 25.76 -12.95
C GLY A 227 -57.74 24.68 -12.67
N LEU A 228 -57.54 23.87 -11.63
CA LEU A 228 -58.38 22.72 -11.31
C LEU A 228 -59.57 23.11 -10.44
N TYR A 229 -59.42 24.10 -9.56
CA TYR A 229 -60.51 24.57 -8.71
C TYR A 229 -61.58 25.27 -9.54
N LYS A 230 -61.18 26.13 -10.48
CA LYS A 230 -62.13 26.76 -11.42
C LYS A 230 -62.94 25.73 -12.20
N LYS A 231 -62.28 24.69 -12.72
CA LYS A 231 -62.94 23.59 -13.45
C LYS A 231 -63.85 22.74 -12.54
N ALA A 232 -63.46 22.53 -11.29
CA ALA A 232 -64.27 21.78 -10.32
C ALA A 232 -65.53 22.54 -9.91
N VAL A 233 -65.45 23.86 -9.67
CA VAL A 233 -66.61 24.71 -9.35
C VAL A 233 -67.55 24.83 -10.55
N GLU A 234 -67.01 24.88 -11.78
CA GLU A 234 -67.80 24.83 -13.03
C GLU A 234 -68.43 23.44 -13.32
N GLY A 235 -68.24 22.45 -12.44
CA GLY A 235 -68.79 21.09 -12.59
C GLY A 235 -68.09 20.23 -13.65
N LYS A 236 -66.99 20.71 -14.24
CA LYS A 236 -66.21 19.99 -15.27
C LYS A 236 -65.31 18.90 -14.71
N ILE A 237 -65.03 18.92 -13.40
CA ILE A 237 -64.29 17.86 -12.69
C ILE A 237 -65.17 17.38 -11.54
N GLN A 238 -65.68 16.16 -11.66
CA GLN A 238 -66.50 15.52 -10.61
C GLN A 238 -65.61 14.95 -9.50
N HIS A 239 -66.16 14.84 -8.29
CA HIS A 239 -65.49 14.29 -7.10
C HIS A 239 -64.17 14.99 -6.70
N PHE A 240 -64.03 16.29 -6.96
CA PHE A 240 -62.83 17.03 -6.61
C PHE A 240 -62.76 17.30 -5.09
N THR A 241 -61.66 16.89 -4.45
CA THR A 241 -61.46 17.02 -3.00
C THR A 241 -61.49 18.48 -2.57
N GLY A 242 -62.31 18.81 -1.56
CA GLY A 242 -62.53 20.16 -1.06
C GLY A 242 -63.70 20.90 -1.73
N ILE A 243 -64.26 20.38 -2.84
CA ILE A 243 -65.43 20.97 -3.52
C ILE A 243 -66.59 19.97 -3.58
N SER A 244 -66.41 18.85 -4.30
CA SER A 244 -67.45 17.82 -4.51
C SER A 244 -67.11 16.47 -3.87
N ALA A 245 -65.97 16.36 -3.19
CA ALA A 245 -65.59 15.26 -2.31
C ALA A 245 -64.91 15.83 -1.03
N PRO A 246 -65.03 15.17 0.14
CA PRO A 246 -64.50 15.72 1.39
C PRO A 246 -62.96 15.62 1.45
N TYR A 247 -62.37 16.49 2.28
CA TYR A 247 -61.01 16.33 2.80
C TYR A 247 -61.10 16.20 4.31
N GLU A 248 -60.62 15.09 4.83
CA GLU A 248 -60.60 14.82 6.26
C GLU A 248 -59.23 15.17 6.82
N ALA A 249 -59.14 16.32 7.50
CA ALA A 249 -57.91 16.76 8.14
C ALA A 249 -57.40 15.72 9.16
N PRO A 250 -56.08 15.48 9.22
CA PRO A 250 -55.50 14.60 10.25
C PRO A 250 -55.88 15.09 11.66
N LEU A 251 -56.27 14.17 12.54
CA LEU A 251 -56.58 14.52 13.93
C LEU A 251 -55.32 14.67 14.78
N ASN A 252 -54.30 13.84 14.52
CA ASN A 252 -53.03 13.82 15.27
C ASN A 252 -51.85 13.76 14.28
N PRO A 253 -51.64 14.80 13.45
CA PRO A 253 -50.46 14.84 12.60
C PRO A 253 -49.20 14.95 13.44
N ASP A 254 -48.10 14.36 12.96
CA ASP A 254 -46.79 14.46 13.61
C ASP A 254 -46.23 15.89 13.54
N MET A 255 -46.64 16.65 12.52
CA MET A 255 -46.39 18.07 12.37
C MET A 255 -47.47 18.72 11.50
N THR A 256 -47.85 19.96 11.83
CA THR A 256 -48.71 20.79 10.98
C THR A 256 -47.91 21.99 10.46
N ILE A 257 -48.00 22.25 9.16
CA ILE A 257 -47.40 23.41 8.50
C ILE A 257 -48.52 24.29 7.96
N PHE A 258 -48.67 25.48 8.54
CA PHE A 258 -49.68 26.45 8.12
C PHE A 258 -49.10 27.41 7.07
N THR A 259 -49.22 27.03 5.79
CA THR A 259 -48.54 27.73 4.68
C THR A 259 -48.94 29.19 4.43
N PRO A 260 -50.15 29.67 4.79
CA PRO A 260 -50.48 31.09 4.56
C PRO A 260 -49.60 32.09 5.31
N ASN A 261 -48.99 31.69 6.43
CA ASN A 261 -48.21 32.58 7.31
C ASN A 261 -46.70 32.25 7.34
N MET A 262 -46.24 31.38 6.44
CA MET A 262 -44.85 30.93 6.42
C MET A 262 -44.22 31.18 5.05
N THR A 263 -42.90 31.37 5.03
CA THR A 263 -42.11 31.37 3.79
C THR A 263 -41.65 29.94 3.51
N LEU A 264 -41.36 29.61 2.25
CA LEU A 264 -40.88 28.27 1.89
C LEU A 264 -39.62 27.86 2.68
N GLU A 265 -38.71 28.81 2.90
CA GLU A 265 -37.51 28.61 3.71
C GLU A 265 -37.86 28.23 5.15
N SER A 266 -38.80 28.94 5.80
CA SER A 266 -39.20 28.62 7.17
C SER A 266 -39.97 27.31 7.28
N GLU A 267 -40.76 26.95 6.26
CA GLU A 267 -41.43 25.64 6.18
C GLU A 267 -40.41 24.49 6.12
N VAL A 268 -39.36 24.64 5.31
CA VAL A 268 -38.30 23.64 5.14
C VAL A 268 -37.41 23.55 6.39
N ASP A 269 -37.05 24.68 7.00
CA ASP A 269 -36.22 24.71 8.21
C ASP A 269 -36.88 24.00 9.39
N VAL A 270 -38.18 24.23 9.60
CA VAL A 270 -38.95 23.56 10.65
C VAL A 270 -39.00 22.05 10.41
N LEU A 271 -39.19 21.62 9.16
CA LEU A 271 -39.14 20.21 8.79
C LEU A 271 -37.75 19.60 9.04
N LEU A 272 -36.68 20.25 8.59
CA LEU A 272 -35.31 19.77 8.79
C LEU A 272 -34.98 19.61 10.28
N ASN A 273 -35.37 20.57 11.12
CA ASN A 273 -35.17 20.52 12.55
C ASN A 273 -35.95 19.36 13.19
N PHE A 274 -37.18 19.12 12.77
CA PHE A 274 -37.97 17.98 13.21
C PHE A 274 -37.33 16.64 12.82
N LEU A 275 -36.92 16.47 11.56
CA LEU A 275 -36.26 15.24 11.09
C LEU A 275 -34.93 14.99 11.83
N LYS A 276 -34.17 16.04 12.09
CA LYS A 276 -32.94 15.96 12.89
C LYS A 276 -33.23 15.52 14.33
N ALA A 277 -34.25 16.09 14.97
CA ALA A 277 -34.64 15.72 16.34
C ALA A 277 -35.13 14.27 16.44
N LYS A 278 -35.70 13.72 15.36
CA LYS A 278 -36.03 12.30 15.26
C LYS A 278 -34.83 11.38 15.01
N GLY A 279 -33.64 11.95 14.82
CA GLY A 279 -32.39 11.20 14.66
C GLY A 279 -32.30 10.46 13.33
N LEU A 280 -32.85 11.04 12.26
CA LEU A 280 -32.81 10.45 10.92
C LEU A 280 -31.49 10.69 10.19
N PHE A 281 -30.76 11.75 10.56
CA PHE A 281 -29.51 12.17 9.90
C PHE A 281 -28.28 11.43 10.45
N THR A 282 -28.48 10.40 11.27
CA THR A 282 -27.43 9.55 11.82
C THR A 282 -27.88 8.10 11.76
N GLY A 283 -26.99 7.19 11.36
CA GLY A 283 -27.30 5.78 11.12
C GLY A 283 -27.79 5.02 12.35
N VAL A 284 -26.89 4.75 13.29
CA VAL A 284 -27.19 4.05 14.55
C VAL A 284 -26.54 4.77 15.72
N LYS A 285 -27.13 4.63 16.91
CA LYS A 285 -26.57 5.20 18.15
C LYS A 285 -25.33 4.43 18.61
N GLU A 286 -25.31 3.12 18.34
CA GLU A 286 -24.19 2.21 18.58
C GLU A 286 -24.09 1.26 17.38
N LEU A 287 -22.87 0.96 16.92
CA LEU A 287 -22.64 0.06 15.80
C LEU A 287 -23.04 -1.37 16.17
N PRO A 288 -23.70 -2.12 15.27
CA PRO A 288 -24.03 -3.52 15.53
C PRO A 288 -22.75 -4.36 15.66
N GLN A 289 -22.81 -5.41 16.47
CA GLN A 289 -21.71 -6.35 16.61
C GLN A 289 -21.38 -7.00 15.25
N GLY A 290 -20.12 -6.96 14.83
CA GLY A 290 -19.69 -7.44 13.51
C GLY A 290 -19.98 -6.47 12.35
N TYR A 291 -20.35 -5.22 12.64
CA TYR A 291 -20.32 -4.13 11.66
C TYR A 291 -18.90 -4.01 11.09
N PRO A 292 -18.69 -3.84 9.76
CA PRO A 292 -17.35 -3.88 9.16
C PRO A 292 -16.51 -2.70 9.64
N GLY A 293 -15.85 -2.88 10.78
CA GLY A 293 -14.89 -1.98 11.39
C GLY A 293 -13.49 -2.10 10.81
N VAL A 294 -13.33 -2.99 9.84
CA VAL A 294 -12.07 -3.35 9.18
C VAL A 294 -12.21 -2.98 7.71
N ALA A 295 -11.26 -2.22 7.16
CA ALA A 295 -11.32 -1.80 5.76
C ALA A 295 -11.27 -3.00 4.81
N ILE A 296 -12.02 -2.91 3.70
CA ILE A 296 -11.93 -3.88 2.60
C ILE A 296 -10.63 -3.61 1.85
N ALA A 297 -9.89 -4.67 1.52
CA ALA A 297 -8.68 -4.55 0.72
C ALA A 297 -9.02 -4.16 -0.73
N ASP A 298 -8.10 -3.45 -1.38
CA ASP A 298 -8.26 -3.07 -2.79
C ASP A 298 -8.39 -4.32 -3.67
N GLY A 299 -9.47 -4.40 -4.46
CA GLY A 299 -9.84 -5.59 -5.25
C GLY A 299 -10.92 -6.48 -4.61
N GLY A 300 -11.41 -6.15 -3.41
CA GLY A 300 -12.50 -6.88 -2.75
C GLY A 300 -12.12 -8.29 -2.29
N ASN A 301 -13.05 -9.25 -2.36
CA ASN A 301 -12.78 -10.66 -2.00
C ASN A 301 -11.77 -11.34 -2.94
N ALA A 302 -11.39 -10.73 -4.07
CA ALA A 302 -10.23 -11.20 -4.84
C ALA A 302 -8.93 -11.13 -4.02
N VAL A 303 -8.93 -10.38 -2.90
CA VAL A 303 -7.83 -10.40 -1.93
C VAL A 303 -7.85 -11.62 -1.02
N GLU A 304 -8.99 -12.30 -0.86
CA GLU A 304 -9.02 -13.66 -0.29
C GLU A 304 -8.39 -14.70 -1.24
N ASN A 305 -8.11 -14.35 -2.52
CA ASN A 305 -7.24 -15.16 -3.38
C ASN A 305 -5.75 -14.77 -3.28
N PHE A 306 -5.40 -13.68 -2.58
CA PHE A 306 -4.02 -13.44 -2.14
C PHE A 306 -3.67 -14.22 -0.87
N THR A 307 -4.68 -14.81 -0.21
CA THR A 307 -4.45 -15.81 0.85
C THR A 307 -3.61 -16.93 0.23
N THR A 308 -2.34 -16.98 0.64
CA THR A 308 -1.30 -17.93 0.21
C THR A 308 -0.82 -17.84 -1.25
N LEU A 309 -0.14 -16.75 -1.62
CA LEU A 309 0.86 -16.77 -2.70
C LEU A 309 2.14 -17.56 -2.33
N TYR A 310 2.23 -18.02 -1.08
CA TYR A 310 3.22 -18.96 -0.59
C TYR A 310 2.50 -20.27 -0.23
N PRO A 311 3.02 -21.42 -0.63
CA PRO A 311 2.32 -22.68 -0.44
C PRO A 311 2.31 -23.08 1.05
N ASP A 312 1.14 -23.00 1.68
CA ASP A 312 0.69 -24.10 2.55
C ASP A 312 0.21 -25.30 1.69
N ILE A 313 0.48 -25.26 0.37
CA ILE A 313 0.30 -26.35 -0.58
C ILE A 313 1.39 -27.40 -0.30
N PRO A 314 1.09 -28.70 -0.25
CA PRO A 314 2.05 -29.76 0.06
C PRO A 314 3.26 -29.87 -0.90
N THR A 315 3.31 -29.10 -1.98
CA THR A 315 4.36 -29.22 -3.01
C THR A 315 4.66 -27.83 -3.59
N PRO A 316 5.84 -27.24 -3.31
CA PRO A 316 6.22 -25.95 -3.89
C PRO A 316 6.40 -26.05 -5.42
N PRO A 317 6.33 -24.92 -6.14
CA PRO A 317 6.58 -24.89 -7.58
C PRO A 317 7.94 -25.49 -7.92
N ARG A 318 8.00 -26.32 -8.95
CA ARG A 318 9.26 -26.93 -9.38
C ARG A 318 10.12 -25.89 -10.10
N VAL A 319 11.26 -25.56 -9.53
CA VAL A 319 12.27 -24.73 -10.17
C VAL A 319 13.05 -25.55 -11.19
N ASP A 320 13.16 -25.06 -12.42
CA ASP A 320 14.02 -25.64 -13.45
C ASP A 320 15.43 -25.05 -13.35
N SER A 321 16.45 -25.91 -13.37
CA SER A 321 17.86 -25.48 -13.34
C SER A 321 18.24 -24.60 -14.54
N SER A 322 17.55 -24.73 -15.67
CA SER A 322 17.80 -23.95 -16.90
C SER A 322 17.29 -22.51 -16.83
N TRP A 323 16.43 -22.16 -15.87
CA TRP A 323 15.89 -20.80 -15.79
C TRP A 323 16.95 -19.81 -15.28
N PRO A 324 17.04 -18.61 -15.88
CA PRO A 324 17.97 -17.58 -15.43
C PRO A 324 17.67 -17.16 -13.98
N ARG A 325 18.73 -16.93 -13.22
CA ARG A 325 18.66 -16.44 -11.84
C ARG A 325 18.93 -14.94 -11.81
N VAL A 326 18.02 -14.19 -11.23
CA VAL A 326 18.08 -12.73 -11.08
C VAL A 326 18.32 -12.41 -9.62
N LEU A 327 19.44 -11.76 -9.33
CA LEU A 327 19.82 -11.34 -7.98
C LEU A 327 18.99 -10.13 -7.56
N LEU A 328 18.39 -10.22 -6.38
CA LEU A 328 17.67 -9.15 -5.72
C LEU A 328 18.61 -8.33 -4.82
N ARG A 329 18.50 -7.01 -4.87
CA ARG A 329 19.05 -6.14 -3.81
C ARG A 329 18.15 -6.23 -2.57
N ASP A 330 18.62 -5.67 -1.46
CA ASP A 330 17.85 -5.67 -0.20
C ASP A 330 16.48 -4.99 -0.39
N GLU A 331 16.43 -3.85 -1.07
CA GLU A 331 15.16 -3.16 -1.33
C GLU A 331 14.23 -3.98 -2.25
N ASP A 332 14.81 -4.74 -3.18
CA ASP A 332 14.03 -5.57 -4.12
C ASP A 332 13.41 -6.77 -3.40
N LEU A 333 14.11 -7.38 -2.43
CA LEU A 333 13.57 -8.44 -1.57
C LEU A 333 12.41 -7.92 -0.72
N HIS A 334 12.52 -6.71 -0.18
CA HIS A 334 11.43 -6.09 0.58
C HIS A 334 10.22 -5.79 -0.31
N TRP A 335 10.43 -5.32 -1.54
CA TRP A 335 9.35 -5.13 -2.51
C TRP A 335 8.71 -6.47 -2.92
N LEU A 336 9.51 -7.52 -3.09
CA LEU A 336 9.03 -8.87 -3.33
C LEU A 336 8.12 -9.35 -2.19
N GLN A 337 8.51 -9.14 -0.93
CA GLN A 337 7.67 -9.44 0.23
C GLN A 337 6.38 -8.61 0.25
N VAL A 338 6.47 -7.31 -0.04
CA VAL A 338 5.31 -6.42 -0.17
C VAL A 338 4.28 -6.96 -1.16
N ILE A 339 4.73 -7.41 -2.33
CA ILE A 339 3.86 -7.97 -3.36
C ILE A 339 3.29 -9.32 -2.91
N GLY A 340 4.19 -10.25 -2.54
CA GLY A 340 3.81 -11.65 -2.27
C GLY A 340 2.94 -11.84 -1.02
N GLU A 341 2.94 -10.90 -0.08
CA GLU A 341 2.03 -10.91 1.07
C GLU A 341 0.72 -10.13 0.82
N GLY A 342 0.57 -9.45 -0.32
CA GLY A 342 -0.66 -8.73 -0.69
C GLY A 342 -0.75 -7.29 -0.17
N TRP A 343 0.34 -6.69 0.33
CA TRP A 343 0.36 -5.27 0.72
C TRP A 343 0.06 -4.36 -0.47
N ALA A 344 0.53 -4.74 -1.65
CA ALA A 344 0.35 -4.02 -2.90
C ALA A 344 -0.93 -4.40 -3.67
N ALA A 345 -1.82 -5.23 -3.09
CA ALA A 345 -3.03 -5.71 -3.77
C ALA A 345 -3.78 -4.57 -4.48
N PRO A 346 -4.26 -4.80 -5.72
CA PRO A 346 -4.31 -6.07 -6.45
C PRO A 346 -3.07 -6.38 -7.31
N LEU A 347 -1.93 -5.70 -7.11
CA LEU A 347 -0.70 -5.98 -7.84
C LEU A 347 -0.20 -7.41 -7.52
N ARG A 348 0.05 -8.23 -8.56
CA ARG A 348 0.45 -9.65 -8.44
C ARG A 348 1.94 -9.90 -8.72
N GLY A 349 2.69 -8.86 -9.08
CA GLY A 349 4.08 -8.98 -9.45
C GLY A 349 4.78 -7.62 -9.53
N PHE A 350 6.04 -7.60 -9.98
CA PHE A 350 6.70 -6.32 -10.27
C PHE A 350 5.98 -5.65 -11.44
N MET A 351 5.78 -4.33 -11.35
CA MET A 351 4.98 -3.60 -12.34
C MET A 351 5.51 -3.83 -13.76
N ARG A 352 4.61 -4.22 -14.66
CA ARG A 352 4.79 -4.08 -16.11
C ARG A 352 4.79 -2.60 -16.52
N GLU A 353 5.22 -2.29 -17.74
CA GLU A 353 5.37 -0.89 -18.18
C GLU A 353 4.06 -0.10 -18.02
N GLY A 354 2.92 -0.68 -18.40
CA GLY A 354 1.61 -0.03 -18.28
C GLY A 354 1.23 0.34 -16.83
N ALA A 355 1.49 -0.54 -15.86
CA ALA A 355 1.22 -0.27 -14.45
C ALA A 355 2.20 0.75 -13.87
N TYR A 356 3.47 0.67 -14.29
CA TYR A 356 4.52 1.63 -13.93
C TYR A 356 4.19 3.05 -14.39
N LEU A 357 3.77 3.23 -15.64
CA LEU A 357 3.38 4.53 -16.19
C LEU A 357 2.14 5.08 -15.47
N GLN A 358 1.12 4.26 -15.24
CA GLN A 358 -0.07 4.70 -14.50
C GLN A 358 0.26 5.14 -13.07
N CYS A 359 1.08 4.35 -12.36
CA CYS A 359 1.61 4.72 -11.05
C CYS A 359 2.31 6.09 -11.14
N LEU A 360 3.27 6.27 -12.04
CA LEU A 360 4.03 7.51 -12.18
C LEU A 360 3.17 8.75 -12.42
N HIS A 361 2.18 8.66 -13.30
CA HIS A 361 1.39 9.79 -13.77
C HIS A 361 0.12 10.06 -12.94
N PHE A 362 -0.50 9.02 -12.38
CA PHE A 362 -1.82 9.12 -11.75
C PHE A 362 -1.83 8.72 -10.27
N SER A 363 -0.69 8.31 -9.72
CA SER A 363 -0.55 7.77 -8.36
C SER A 363 -1.49 6.59 -8.07
N SER A 364 -1.98 5.94 -9.13
CA SER A 364 -3.04 4.94 -9.08
C SER A 364 -3.04 4.14 -10.37
N VAL A 365 -3.59 2.92 -10.31
CA VAL A 365 -3.70 2.02 -11.45
C VAL A 365 -5.16 1.59 -11.62
N VAL A 366 -5.55 1.28 -12.85
CA VAL A 366 -6.87 0.70 -13.14
C VAL A 366 -6.82 -0.81 -12.92
N PHE A 367 -7.80 -1.33 -12.17
CA PHE A 367 -8.03 -2.76 -11.99
C PHE A 367 -9.27 -3.19 -12.78
N ASP A 368 -9.11 -4.03 -13.79
CA ASP A 368 -10.18 -4.65 -14.60
C ASP A 368 -9.88 -6.12 -14.96
N SER A 369 -10.73 -6.75 -15.78
CA SER A 369 -10.52 -8.12 -16.29
C SER A 369 -9.37 -8.23 -17.30
N ASP A 370 -8.98 -7.09 -17.89
CA ASP A 370 -7.89 -6.97 -18.87
C ASP A 370 -6.57 -6.58 -18.16
N ASN A 371 -6.56 -6.56 -16.82
CA ASN A 371 -5.58 -5.87 -16.02
C ASN A 371 -4.16 -6.40 -16.24
N LEU A 372 -3.23 -5.44 -16.28
CA LEU A 372 -1.81 -5.53 -16.60
C LEU A 372 -0.99 -6.38 -15.60
N THR A 373 -1.61 -6.94 -14.57
CA THR A 373 -0.99 -7.92 -13.67
C THR A 373 -1.74 -9.26 -13.58
N ALA A 374 -2.65 -9.53 -14.51
CA ALA A 374 -3.39 -10.81 -14.57
C ALA A 374 -3.81 -11.22 -15.99
N GLY A 375 -3.70 -10.31 -16.97
CA GLY A 375 -4.13 -10.52 -18.35
C GLY A 375 -3.02 -10.98 -19.28
N ARG A 376 -3.42 -11.79 -20.29
CA ARG A 376 -2.66 -12.01 -21.52
C ARG A 376 -2.54 -10.67 -22.27
N LEU A 377 -1.58 -9.84 -21.90
CA LEU A 377 -1.09 -8.84 -22.83
C LEU A 377 -0.50 -9.59 -24.02
N ASP A 378 -0.92 -9.22 -25.22
CA ASP A 378 -0.11 -9.44 -26.40
C ASP A 378 1.10 -8.49 -26.26
N PRO A 379 2.32 -9.00 -25.99
CA PRO A 379 3.51 -8.15 -25.83
C PRO A 379 3.85 -7.37 -27.12
N HIS A 380 3.17 -7.65 -28.23
CA HIS A 380 3.30 -6.93 -29.49
C HIS A 380 2.22 -5.87 -29.72
N ALA A 381 1.23 -5.74 -28.82
CA ALA A 381 0.19 -4.73 -28.91
C ALA A 381 0.55 -3.47 -28.10
N PRO A 382 0.66 -2.28 -28.72
CA PRO A 382 0.89 -1.05 -27.97
C PRO A 382 -0.30 -0.72 -27.06
N THR A 383 -0.01 -0.34 -25.81
CA THR A 383 -1.04 0.07 -24.84
C THR A 383 -1.76 1.32 -25.34
N ASN A 384 -3.04 1.20 -25.71
CA ASN A 384 -3.84 2.31 -26.22
C ASN A 384 -4.51 3.09 -25.07
N PHE A 385 -3.79 4.06 -24.49
CA PHE A 385 -4.30 4.90 -23.41
C PHE A 385 -5.52 5.76 -23.79
N SER A 386 -5.81 5.92 -25.10
CA SER A 386 -6.97 6.67 -25.62
C SER A 386 -8.32 5.99 -25.35
N GLU A 387 -8.33 4.69 -25.08
CA GLU A 387 -9.58 3.94 -24.85
C GLU A 387 -10.14 4.13 -23.44
N TYR A 388 -9.30 4.53 -22.48
CA TYR A 388 -9.68 4.73 -21.07
C TYR A 388 -10.23 6.14 -20.75
N SER A 389 -10.31 7.03 -21.75
CA SER A 389 -10.78 8.42 -21.59
C SER A 389 -12.15 8.70 -22.23
N ASN A 390 -12.78 7.71 -22.88
CA ASN A 390 -14.09 7.88 -23.49
C ASN A 390 -15.21 7.67 -22.46
N GLU A 391 -16.10 8.66 -22.34
CA GLU A 391 -17.25 8.71 -21.41
C GLU A 391 -18.24 7.52 -21.49
N GLY A 392 -18.02 6.54 -22.38
CA GLY A 392 -18.87 5.37 -22.59
C GLY A 392 -18.29 4.01 -22.20
N LEU A 393 -17.01 3.92 -21.79
CA LEU A 393 -16.33 2.66 -21.46
C LEU A 393 -15.59 2.78 -20.11
N VAL A 394 -16.33 2.65 -19.00
CA VAL A 394 -15.69 2.48 -17.68
C VAL A 394 -15.24 1.02 -17.58
N LYS A 395 -14.04 0.70 -18.07
CA LYS A 395 -13.36 -0.57 -17.76
C LYS A 395 -12.63 -0.40 -16.43
N GLY A 396 -13.11 -1.07 -15.39
CA GLY A 396 -12.39 -1.24 -14.12
C GLY A 396 -12.61 -0.19 -13.02
N SER A 397 -12.11 -0.51 -11.82
CA SER A 397 -12.02 0.36 -10.65
C SER A 397 -10.58 0.82 -10.44
N ARG A 398 -10.37 2.10 -10.10
CA ARG A 398 -9.02 2.64 -9.85
C ARG A 398 -8.60 2.38 -8.40
N VAL A 399 -7.38 1.90 -8.20
CA VAL A 399 -6.80 1.61 -6.87
C VAL A 399 -5.57 2.47 -6.62
N ASN A 400 -5.35 2.86 -5.37
CA ASN A 400 -4.19 3.68 -5.00
C ASN A 400 -2.90 2.85 -5.09
N LEU A 401 -1.94 3.30 -5.90
CA LEU A 401 -0.61 2.70 -6.06
C LEU A 401 0.36 3.82 -6.47
N PRO A 402 0.84 4.61 -5.50
CA PRO A 402 1.49 5.87 -5.78
C PRO A 402 3.00 5.71 -5.92
N VAL A 403 3.61 4.63 -5.44
CA VAL A 403 5.06 4.40 -5.49
C VAL A 403 5.36 3.29 -6.51
N PRO A 404 6.34 3.47 -7.42
CA PRO A 404 6.75 2.41 -8.34
C PRO A 404 7.34 1.20 -7.60
N ILE A 405 6.70 0.04 -7.75
CA ILE A 405 7.16 -1.26 -7.24
C ILE A 405 7.74 -2.04 -8.43
N VAL A 406 9.05 -1.92 -8.65
CA VAL A 406 9.75 -2.37 -9.86
C VAL A 406 11.06 -3.05 -9.51
N LEU A 407 11.56 -3.92 -10.39
CA LEU A 407 12.84 -4.61 -10.24
C LEU A 407 13.84 -4.10 -11.29
N PRO A 408 14.82 -3.24 -10.91
CA PRO A 408 15.85 -2.78 -11.83
C PRO A 408 16.85 -3.88 -12.18
N ILE A 409 17.20 -3.99 -13.46
CA ILE A 409 18.15 -5.01 -13.96
C ILE A 409 19.23 -4.40 -14.86
N THR A 410 20.41 -5.00 -14.85
CA THR A 410 21.55 -4.60 -15.70
C THR A 410 21.35 -5.03 -17.16
N ALA A 411 22.17 -4.51 -18.07
CA ALA A 411 22.17 -4.94 -19.47
C ALA A 411 22.50 -6.45 -19.62
N ALA A 412 23.42 -6.97 -18.80
CA ALA A 412 23.75 -8.39 -18.76
C ALA A 412 22.56 -9.24 -18.30
N THR A 413 21.87 -8.82 -17.23
CA THR A 413 20.66 -9.50 -16.76
C THR A 413 19.56 -9.45 -17.81
N LYS A 414 19.35 -8.30 -18.48
CA LYS A 414 18.42 -8.16 -19.62
C LYS A 414 18.71 -9.19 -20.71
N ALA A 415 19.98 -9.37 -21.09
CA ALA A 415 20.37 -10.35 -22.09
C ALA A 415 20.06 -11.80 -21.65
N ALA A 416 20.25 -12.11 -20.36
CA ALA A 416 20.00 -13.43 -19.79
C ALA A 416 18.50 -13.78 -19.69
N VAL A 417 17.63 -12.80 -19.45
CA VAL A 417 16.18 -13.01 -19.29
C VAL A 417 15.39 -12.80 -20.58
N ASN A 418 16.04 -12.39 -21.67
CA ASN A 418 15.33 -12.12 -22.92
C ASN A 418 14.76 -13.40 -23.55
N GLY A 419 13.45 -13.43 -23.81
CA GLY A 419 12.77 -14.55 -24.46
C GLY A 419 12.52 -15.78 -23.58
N VAL A 420 12.84 -15.72 -22.28
CA VAL A 420 12.50 -16.80 -21.33
C VAL A 420 11.09 -16.59 -20.78
N LYS A 421 10.43 -17.67 -20.39
CA LYS A 421 9.09 -17.60 -19.77
C LYS A 421 9.12 -17.43 -18.26
N ASN A 422 10.19 -17.89 -17.61
CA ASN A 422 10.33 -17.89 -16.17
C ASN A 422 11.75 -17.50 -15.80
N VAL A 423 11.89 -16.73 -14.71
CA VAL A 423 13.16 -16.45 -14.06
C VAL A 423 13.05 -16.77 -12.57
N VAL A 424 14.16 -17.14 -11.96
CA VAL A 424 14.24 -17.41 -10.53
C VAL A 424 14.81 -16.18 -9.83
N LEU A 425 14.09 -15.65 -8.85
CA LEU A 425 14.55 -14.54 -8.04
C LEU A 425 15.35 -15.08 -6.85
N VAL A 426 16.55 -14.53 -6.64
CA VAL A 426 17.51 -15.00 -5.63
C VAL A 426 17.86 -13.86 -4.69
N ASP A 427 17.75 -14.07 -3.38
CA ASP A 427 18.19 -13.07 -2.39
C ASP A 427 19.72 -13.05 -2.23
N ARG A 428 20.25 -12.04 -1.55
CA ARG A 428 21.70 -11.91 -1.34
C ARG A 428 22.35 -13.03 -0.53
N SER A 429 21.57 -13.89 0.14
CA SER A 429 22.10 -15.08 0.83
C SER A 429 22.22 -16.29 -0.12
N GLY A 430 21.82 -16.13 -1.39
CA GLY A 430 21.78 -17.19 -2.39
C GLY A 430 20.55 -18.10 -2.27
N ARG A 431 19.49 -17.68 -1.57
CA ARG A 431 18.25 -18.45 -1.48
C ARG A 431 17.36 -18.09 -2.67
N GLU A 432 16.88 -19.11 -3.38
CA GLU A 432 15.83 -18.95 -4.39
C GLU A 432 14.51 -18.66 -3.65
N VAL A 433 13.93 -17.47 -3.88
CA VAL A 433 12.78 -16.95 -3.09
C VAL A 433 11.48 -16.90 -3.87
N ALA A 434 11.53 -16.76 -5.19
CA ALA A 434 10.34 -16.64 -6.03
C ALA A 434 10.62 -17.01 -7.49
N ILE A 435 9.57 -17.34 -8.22
CA ILE A 435 9.55 -17.40 -9.69
C ILE A 435 8.88 -16.13 -10.19
N LEU A 436 9.47 -15.48 -11.19
CA LEU A 436 8.81 -14.45 -11.97
C LEU A 436 8.46 -15.01 -13.36
N SER A 437 7.17 -15.02 -13.67
CA SER A 437 6.60 -15.57 -14.90
C SER A 437 6.25 -14.47 -15.91
N ASP A 438 6.37 -14.82 -17.19
CA ASP A 438 6.12 -13.97 -18.35
C ASP A 438 6.84 -12.60 -18.26
N PRO A 439 8.19 -12.60 -18.15
CA PRO A 439 8.98 -11.39 -17.94
C PRO A 439 8.80 -10.38 -19.08
N GLU A 440 8.71 -9.11 -18.71
CA GLU A 440 8.71 -7.95 -19.61
C GLU A 440 9.83 -7.01 -19.20
N VAL A 441 10.70 -6.68 -20.16
CA VAL A 441 11.82 -5.76 -19.93
C VAL A 441 11.57 -4.45 -20.68
N TYR A 442 11.63 -3.34 -19.95
CA TYR A 442 11.41 -1.98 -20.49
C TYR A 442 12.41 -0.98 -19.88
N ASP A 443 12.48 0.23 -20.45
CA ASP A 443 13.48 1.23 -20.04
C ASP A 443 13.14 1.86 -18.68
N HIS A 444 14.15 2.02 -17.82
CA HIS A 444 13.95 2.57 -16.47
C HIS A 444 13.74 4.09 -16.45
N ARG A 445 14.29 4.83 -17.41
CA ARG A 445 14.17 6.31 -17.51
C ARG A 445 14.34 7.01 -16.15
N LYS A 446 15.46 6.73 -15.47
CA LYS A 446 15.70 7.08 -14.05
C LYS A 446 15.36 8.52 -13.69
N GLU A 447 15.78 9.50 -14.49
CA GLU A 447 15.50 10.93 -14.26
C GLU A 447 13.99 11.22 -14.21
N GLU A 448 13.22 10.67 -15.15
CA GLU A 448 11.76 10.81 -15.17
C GLU A 448 11.10 10.13 -13.98
N ARG A 449 11.53 8.91 -13.63
CA ARG A 449 11.06 8.20 -12.43
C ARG A 449 11.27 9.06 -11.18
N ILE A 450 12.47 9.61 -11.02
CA ILE A 450 12.87 10.39 -9.85
C ILE A 450 12.06 11.68 -9.77
N THR A 451 12.06 12.48 -10.83
CA THR A 451 11.34 13.77 -10.84
C THR A 451 9.85 13.61 -10.56
N ARG A 452 9.19 12.59 -11.12
CA ARG A 452 7.77 12.34 -10.87
C ARG A 452 7.50 11.78 -9.47
N THR A 453 8.38 10.93 -8.94
CA THR A 453 8.18 10.30 -7.63
C THR A 453 8.48 11.25 -6.47
N PHE A 454 9.56 12.01 -6.57
CA PHE A 454 10.07 12.84 -5.48
C PHE A 454 9.77 14.34 -5.65
N GLY A 455 9.41 14.79 -6.86
CA GLY A 455 9.21 16.21 -7.15
C GLY A 455 10.50 17.03 -7.20
N ALA A 456 11.68 16.40 -7.01
CA ALA A 456 12.98 17.03 -7.12
C ALA A 456 14.08 16.01 -7.48
N MET A 457 15.16 16.50 -8.10
CA MET A 457 16.41 15.76 -8.33
C MET A 457 17.42 16.15 -7.25
N ASP A 458 17.59 15.29 -6.25
CA ASP A 458 18.63 15.42 -5.22
C ASP A 458 19.44 14.11 -5.21
N SER A 459 20.63 14.13 -5.81
CA SER A 459 21.46 12.92 -5.94
C SER A 459 21.97 12.36 -4.61
N ASN A 460 21.94 13.16 -3.54
CA ASN A 460 22.32 12.72 -2.20
C ASN A 460 21.11 12.24 -1.38
N HIS A 461 19.88 12.40 -1.89
CA HIS A 461 18.74 11.74 -1.29
C HIS A 461 18.96 10.22 -1.37
N PRO A 462 18.86 9.48 -0.25
CA PRO A 462 19.44 8.14 -0.16
C PRO A 462 18.73 7.13 -1.07
N TYR A 463 17.39 7.21 -1.22
CA TYR A 463 16.66 6.35 -2.18
C TYR A 463 16.88 6.76 -3.65
N ILE A 464 17.01 8.06 -3.97
CA ILE A 464 17.37 8.55 -5.31
C ILE A 464 18.76 8.04 -5.69
N ALA A 465 19.73 8.08 -4.78
CA ALA A 465 21.05 7.53 -4.98
C ALA A 465 21.02 6.02 -5.32
N SER A 466 20.17 5.24 -4.64
CA SER A 466 19.93 3.82 -4.96
C SER A 466 19.35 3.65 -6.38
N ILE A 467 18.38 4.47 -6.79
CA ILE A 467 17.83 4.44 -8.16
C ILE A 467 18.92 4.76 -9.20
N LEU A 468 19.73 5.79 -8.97
CA LEU A 468 20.79 6.20 -9.91
C LEU A 468 21.83 5.09 -10.11
N LYS A 469 22.21 4.39 -9.03
CA LYS A 469 23.16 3.26 -9.06
C LYS A 469 22.59 1.96 -9.60
N SER A 470 21.26 1.82 -9.65
CA SER A 470 20.58 0.59 -10.12
C SER A 470 20.70 0.41 -11.64
N GLY A 471 20.19 -0.71 -12.18
CA GLY A 471 20.20 -0.98 -13.63
C GLY A 471 19.37 0.01 -14.47
N ASP A 472 19.66 0.08 -15.77
CA ASP A 472 18.99 0.98 -16.73
C ASP A 472 17.68 0.42 -17.30
N TYR A 473 17.36 -0.84 -17.00
CA TYR A 473 16.12 -1.50 -17.40
C TYR A 473 15.32 -1.92 -16.17
N LEU A 474 14.02 -2.11 -16.35
CA LEU A 474 13.11 -2.66 -15.36
C LEU A 474 12.56 -4.00 -15.85
N LEU A 475 12.38 -4.93 -14.92
CA LEU A 475 11.79 -6.24 -15.15
C LEU A 475 10.42 -6.31 -14.46
N GLY A 476 9.36 -6.36 -15.26
CA GLY A 476 7.99 -6.62 -14.82
C GLY A 476 7.58 -8.07 -15.08
N GLY A 477 6.60 -8.57 -14.33
CA GLY A 477 6.08 -9.93 -14.49
C GLY A 477 5.39 -10.44 -13.24
N GLU A 478 4.74 -11.59 -13.35
CA GLU A 478 3.94 -12.19 -12.27
C GLU A 478 4.80 -12.96 -11.28
N ILE A 479 4.55 -12.82 -9.99
CA ILE A 479 5.39 -13.44 -8.95
C ILE A 479 4.66 -14.58 -8.27
N GLU A 480 5.36 -15.70 -8.11
CA GLU A 480 4.98 -16.80 -7.24
C GLU A 480 6.08 -17.01 -6.20
N LEU A 481 5.76 -16.92 -4.90
CA LEU A 481 6.75 -17.12 -3.84
C LEU A 481 7.02 -18.62 -3.67
N LEU A 482 8.29 -18.99 -3.60
CA LEU A 482 8.68 -20.37 -3.33
C LEU A 482 8.49 -20.74 -1.85
N ASN A 483 8.73 -19.77 -0.96
CA ASN A 483 8.63 -19.92 0.49
C ASN A 483 8.19 -18.58 1.13
N ARG A 484 7.72 -18.62 2.37
CA ARG A 484 7.57 -17.40 3.19
C ARG A 484 8.93 -16.72 3.33
N ILE A 485 8.96 -15.41 3.09
CA ILE A 485 10.17 -14.61 3.28
C ILE A 485 10.44 -14.47 4.78
N THR A 486 11.59 -14.98 5.20
CA THR A 486 12.12 -14.86 6.56
C THR A 486 13.51 -14.23 6.51
N TYR A 487 13.85 -13.50 7.56
CA TYR A 487 15.13 -12.81 7.69
C TYR A 487 16.06 -13.47 8.71
N ASN A 488 15.52 -14.27 9.65
CA ASN A 488 16.27 -14.91 10.72
C ASN A 488 17.07 -13.91 11.58
N ASP A 489 16.52 -12.70 11.76
CA ASP A 489 17.13 -11.58 12.47
C ASP A 489 16.57 -11.40 13.89
N GLY A 490 15.79 -12.37 14.37
CA GLY A 490 15.13 -12.36 15.67
C GLY A 490 13.83 -11.54 15.75
N LEU A 491 13.35 -11.02 14.60
CA LEU A 491 12.14 -10.18 14.54
C LEU A 491 11.01 -10.75 13.67
N ASP A 492 11.16 -11.94 13.09
CA ASP A 492 10.18 -12.55 12.18
C ASP A 492 8.80 -12.73 12.83
N GLN A 493 8.74 -12.95 14.15
CA GLN A 493 7.49 -13.03 14.93
C GLN A 493 6.66 -11.73 14.92
N TYR A 494 7.27 -10.61 14.59
CA TYR A 494 6.58 -9.32 14.43
C TYR A 494 6.19 -9.03 12.97
N ARG A 495 6.57 -9.88 12.00
CA ARG A 495 6.26 -9.69 10.57
C ARG A 495 4.98 -10.43 10.19
N LEU A 496 3.86 -9.89 10.66
CA LEU A 496 2.55 -10.43 10.33
C LEU A 496 2.12 -9.95 8.93
N THR A 497 1.65 -10.88 8.11
CA THR A 497 1.06 -10.57 6.80
C THR A 497 -0.28 -9.83 6.95
N PRO A 498 -0.81 -9.20 5.88
CA PRO A 498 -2.14 -8.61 5.89
C PRO A 498 -3.23 -9.60 6.34
N ALA A 499 -3.16 -10.87 5.92
CA ALA A 499 -4.11 -11.89 6.33
C ALA A 499 -4.00 -12.24 7.81
N GLU A 500 -2.78 -12.42 8.33
CA GLU A 500 -2.52 -12.67 9.76
C GLU A 500 -2.96 -11.48 10.63
N LEU A 501 -2.76 -10.24 10.17
CA LEU A 501 -3.23 -9.04 10.85
C LEU A 501 -4.74 -8.97 10.91
N ARG A 502 -5.44 -9.18 9.78
CA ARG A 502 -6.91 -9.21 9.73
C ARG A 502 -7.47 -10.24 10.70
N LYS A 503 -6.94 -11.47 10.66
CA LYS A 503 -7.30 -12.52 11.61
C LYS A 503 -7.03 -12.10 13.06
N LYS A 504 -5.88 -11.49 13.34
CA LYS A 504 -5.55 -10.99 14.68
C LYS A 504 -6.53 -9.90 15.15
N PHE A 505 -6.98 -9.00 14.27
CA PHE A 505 -7.98 -8.00 14.62
C PHE A 505 -9.35 -8.62 14.87
N GLU A 506 -9.73 -9.64 14.09
CA GLU A 506 -10.95 -10.42 14.28
C GLU A 506 -10.93 -11.20 15.61
N ASP A 507 -9.84 -11.90 15.91
CA ASP A 507 -9.64 -12.64 17.17
C ASP A 507 -9.69 -11.70 18.38
N LEU A 508 -9.20 -10.47 18.21
CA LEU A 508 -9.32 -9.41 19.21
C LEU A 508 -10.71 -8.76 19.23
N GLY A 509 -11.65 -9.11 18.35
CA GLY A 509 -12.98 -8.53 18.30
C GLY A 509 -12.98 -7.01 18.02
N ALA A 510 -12.04 -6.55 17.20
CA ALA A 510 -11.91 -5.14 16.85
C ALA A 510 -13.15 -4.64 16.09
N ASP A 511 -13.74 -3.53 16.52
CA ASP A 511 -14.81 -2.82 15.80
C ASP A 511 -14.31 -1.55 15.09
N ALA A 512 -13.05 -1.19 15.30
CA ALA A 512 -12.27 -0.26 14.49
C ALA A 512 -10.78 -0.61 14.58
N VAL A 513 -10.03 -0.41 13.50
CA VAL A 513 -8.58 -0.59 13.48
C VAL A 513 -7.91 0.72 13.06
N LEU A 514 -7.10 1.24 13.97
CA LEU A 514 -6.35 2.48 13.83
C LEU A 514 -4.89 2.19 13.51
N ALA A 515 -4.40 2.52 12.32
CA ALA A 515 -3.00 2.36 11.98
C ALA A 515 -2.17 3.60 12.30
N PHE A 516 -1.01 3.38 12.93
CA PHE A 516 0.04 4.38 13.11
C PHE A 516 1.35 3.89 12.48
N GLN A 517 1.72 4.50 11.36
CA GLN A 517 3.00 4.27 10.69
C GLN A 517 4.12 4.98 11.45
N THR A 518 5.25 4.29 11.67
CA THR A 518 6.45 4.93 12.20
C THR A 518 7.73 4.35 11.63
N ARG A 519 8.74 5.21 11.43
CA ARG A 519 10.14 4.81 11.17
C ARG A 519 11.08 5.21 12.30
N ASN A 520 10.56 5.88 13.33
CA ASN A 520 11.33 6.46 14.43
C ASN A 520 10.91 5.83 15.76
N PRO A 521 11.75 5.91 16.81
CA PRO A 521 11.34 5.61 18.17
C PRO A 521 10.09 6.42 18.57
N THR A 522 9.21 5.78 19.33
CA THR A 522 7.94 6.38 19.75
C THR A 522 8.16 7.16 21.04
N HIS A 523 7.94 8.47 20.99
CA HIS A 523 7.95 9.36 22.16
C HIS A 523 6.53 9.86 22.44
N ALA A 524 6.36 10.71 23.47
CA ALA A 524 5.06 11.17 23.96
C ALA A 524 4.23 11.91 22.92
N GLY A 525 4.86 12.50 21.90
CA GLY A 525 4.16 13.19 20.83
C GLY A 525 3.40 12.20 19.96
N HIS A 526 4.08 11.13 19.54
CA HIS A 526 3.45 10.03 18.82
C HIS A 526 2.38 9.34 19.68
N ALA A 527 2.67 9.07 20.96
CA ALA A 527 1.71 8.47 21.87
C ALA A 527 0.46 9.34 22.07
N TYR A 528 0.61 10.66 22.14
CA TYR A 528 -0.54 11.57 22.19
C TYR A 528 -1.43 11.45 20.95
N LEU A 529 -0.85 11.42 19.74
CA LEU A 529 -1.61 11.24 18.51
C LEU A 529 -2.40 9.92 18.54
N MET A 530 -1.73 8.82 18.91
CA MET A 530 -2.33 7.48 18.98
C MET A 530 -3.45 7.40 20.03
N ASN A 531 -3.21 7.88 21.25
CA ASN A 531 -4.17 7.85 22.35
C ASN A 531 -5.37 8.76 22.06
N THR A 532 -5.13 9.98 21.56
CA THR A 532 -6.21 10.92 21.20
C THR A 532 -7.08 10.39 20.06
N ALA A 533 -6.47 9.76 19.05
CA ALA A 533 -7.20 9.11 17.97
C ALA A 533 -8.09 7.97 18.50
N ARG A 534 -7.56 7.12 19.39
CA ARG A 534 -8.35 6.06 20.03
C ARG A 534 -9.50 6.61 20.87
N GLU A 535 -9.26 7.64 21.68
CA GLU A 535 -10.30 8.33 22.44
C GLU A 535 -11.39 8.93 21.55
N HIS A 536 -11.01 9.47 20.39
CA HIS A 536 -11.96 9.97 19.41
C HIS A 536 -12.86 8.84 18.89
N LEU A 537 -12.31 7.67 18.58
CA LEU A 537 -13.10 6.50 18.17
C LEU A 537 -14.06 6.05 19.29
N LEU A 538 -13.61 6.01 20.55
CA LEU A 538 -14.50 5.71 21.68
C LEU A 538 -15.66 6.71 21.78
N LYS A 539 -15.41 8.00 21.55
CA LYS A 539 -16.45 9.06 21.53
C LYS A 539 -17.42 8.91 20.36
N LEU A 540 -16.96 8.37 19.23
CA LEU A 540 -17.81 8.05 18.07
C LEU A 540 -18.71 6.82 18.31
N GLY A 541 -18.49 6.07 19.40
CA GLY A 541 -19.32 4.94 19.80
C GLY A 541 -18.71 3.56 19.56
N TYR A 542 -17.49 3.49 19.00
CA TYR A 542 -16.71 2.25 18.96
C TYR A 542 -16.42 1.77 20.38
N LYS A 543 -16.50 0.46 20.61
CA LYS A 543 -16.35 -0.21 21.89
C LYS A 543 -14.96 -0.83 22.03
N LYS A 544 -14.36 -1.30 20.93
CA LYS A 544 -13.05 -1.97 20.94
C LYS A 544 -12.13 -1.50 19.79
N PRO A 545 -11.78 -0.20 19.75
CA PRO A 545 -10.80 0.30 18.79
C PRO A 545 -9.41 -0.27 19.10
N ILE A 546 -8.81 -0.96 18.13
CA ILE A 546 -7.46 -1.52 18.21
C ILE A 546 -6.47 -0.61 17.48
N LEU A 547 -5.42 -0.18 18.19
CA LEU A 547 -4.26 0.48 17.61
C LEU A 547 -3.35 -0.58 16.98
N TRP A 548 -3.01 -0.41 15.72
CA TRP A 548 -1.88 -1.08 15.10
C TRP A 548 -0.69 -0.12 15.05
N LEU A 549 0.26 -0.33 15.97
CA LEU A 549 1.58 0.31 15.91
C LEU A 549 2.41 -0.43 14.86
N SER A 550 2.68 0.28 13.75
CA SER A 550 3.22 -0.32 12.53
C SER A 550 4.60 0.25 12.20
N PRO A 551 5.67 -0.21 12.87
CA PRO A 551 7.03 0.19 12.51
C PRO A 551 7.41 -0.33 11.12
N LEU A 552 8.00 0.54 10.30
CA LEU A 552 8.61 0.14 9.03
C LEU A 552 9.86 -0.71 9.28
N GLY A 553 9.97 -1.83 8.57
CA GLY A 553 11.08 -2.79 8.70
C GLY A 553 11.88 -3.07 7.44
N GLY A 554 11.44 -2.60 6.27
CA GLY A 554 12.27 -2.61 5.08
C GLY A 554 13.39 -1.57 5.16
N TRP A 555 14.09 -1.37 4.04
CA TRP A 555 15.26 -0.50 3.95
C TRP A 555 14.98 0.91 4.50
N THR A 556 15.93 1.43 5.27
CA THR A 556 15.94 2.80 5.82
C THR A 556 17.34 3.39 5.68
N LYS A 557 17.44 4.71 5.55
CA LYS A 557 18.72 5.43 5.47
C LYS A 557 19.59 5.22 6.72
N ASP A 558 20.90 5.39 6.57
CA ASP A 558 21.90 5.00 7.57
C ASP A 558 21.81 5.76 8.91
N ASP A 559 21.29 6.99 8.94
CA ASP A 559 21.16 7.77 10.18
C ASP A 559 19.79 7.65 10.88
N ASP A 560 18.89 6.81 10.37
CA ASP A 560 17.69 6.38 11.10
C ASP A 560 18.07 5.34 12.17
N VAL A 561 17.29 5.26 13.24
CA VAL A 561 17.55 4.28 14.32
C VAL A 561 17.31 2.86 13.79
N PRO A 562 18.22 1.89 14.03
CA PRO A 562 18.09 0.51 13.58
C PRO A 562 16.75 -0.13 13.94
N LEU A 563 16.25 -1.02 13.07
CA LEU A 563 14.97 -1.69 13.23
C LEU A 563 14.85 -2.42 14.57
N ASN A 564 15.83 -3.23 14.93
CA ASN A 564 15.78 -4.01 16.17
C ASN A 564 15.75 -3.10 17.42
N VAL A 565 16.50 -2.00 17.40
CA VAL A 565 16.47 -0.97 18.45
C VAL A 565 15.09 -0.33 18.54
N ARG A 566 14.47 0.03 17.41
CA ARG A 566 13.11 0.61 17.38
C ARG A 566 12.05 -0.35 17.90
N VAL A 567 12.08 -1.61 17.45
CA VAL A 567 11.10 -2.62 17.87
C VAL A 567 11.23 -2.90 19.37
N ASN A 568 12.45 -3.04 19.89
CA ASN A 568 12.68 -3.21 21.32
C ASN A 568 12.21 -1.98 22.12
N GLN A 569 12.43 -0.77 21.59
CA GLN A 569 11.91 0.45 22.19
C GLN A 569 10.37 0.49 22.19
N HIS A 570 9.72 0.01 21.13
CA HIS A 570 8.26 -0.07 21.05
C HIS A 570 7.68 -1.09 22.05
N VAL A 571 8.31 -2.25 22.18
CA VAL A 571 7.95 -3.25 23.20
C VAL A 571 8.07 -2.63 24.60
N ALA A 572 9.17 -1.93 24.88
CA ALA A 572 9.43 -1.28 26.16
C ALA A 572 8.34 -0.26 26.53
N ILE A 573 7.95 0.64 25.62
CA ILE A 573 6.92 1.65 25.91
C ILE A 573 5.51 1.05 26.06
N ILE A 574 5.21 -0.07 25.39
CA ILE A 574 3.94 -0.78 25.56
C ILE A 574 3.91 -1.41 26.96
N ASN A 575 4.99 -2.07 27.37
CA ASN A 575 5.11 -2.65 28.72
C ASN A 575 5.00 -1.58 29.82
N ASP A 576 5.56 -0.39 29.58
CA ASP A 576 5.46 0.77 30.48
C ASP A 576 4.09 1.49 30.40
N LYS A 577 3.12 0.95 29.63
CA LYS A 577 1.75 1.45 29.50
C LYS A 577 1.64 2.86 28.94
N MET A 578 2.65 3.31 28.21
CA MET A 578 2.57 4.55 27.43
C MET A 578 1.55 4.42 26.30
N LEU A 579 1.40 3.20 25.78
CA LEU A 579 0.30 2.74 24.95
C LEU A 579 -0.37 1.56 25.67
N ASP A 580 -1.69 1.45 25.56
CA ASP A 580 -2.46 0.38 26.21
C ASP A 580 -2.15 -1.00 25.57
N PRO A 581 -1.56 -1.96 26.31
CA PRO A 581 -1.20 -3.27 25.74
C PRO A 581 -2.39 -4.08 25.25
N GLU A 582 -3.56 -3.95 25.87
CA GLU A 582 -4.74 -4.75 25.51
C GLU A 582 -5.39 -4.31 24.19
N SER A 583 -5.19 -3.04 23.83
CA SER A 583 -5.71 -2.48 22.58
C SER A 583 -4.62 -2.07 21.59
N THR A 584 -3.40 -2.61 21.72
CA THR A 584 -2.29 -2.34 20.81
C THR A 584 -1.74 -3.63 20.19
N VAL A 585 -1.69 -3.67 18.86
CA VAL A 585 -0.97 -4.67 18.08
C VAL A 585 0.31 -4.05 17.55
N LEU A 586 1.46 -4.61 17.92
CA LEU A 586 2.76 -4.30 17.32
C LEU A 586 3.03 -5.27 16.17
N SER A 587 3.22 -4.75 14.96
CA SER A 587 3.63 -5.54 13.79
C SER A 587 4.44 -4.73 12.80
N ILE A 588 5.58 -5.28 12.39
CA ILE A 588 6.48 -4.72 11.40
C ILE A 588 5.81 -4.72 10.02
N TRP A 589 5.95 -3.61 9.32
CA TRP A 589 5.55 -3.47 7.92
C TRP A 589 6.78 -3.59 7.00
N PRO A 590 6.82 -4.50 6.02
CA PRO A 590 8.05 -4.89 5.33
C PRO A 590 8.54 -3.92 4.25
N SER A 591 7.77 -2.90 3.88
CA SER A 591 8.12 -1.99 2.77
C SER A 591 9.44 -1.25 3.02
N PRO A 592 10.25 -1.01 1.97
CA PRO A 592 11.29 0.01 1.99
C PRO A 592 10.70 1.39 2.29
N MET A 593 11.49 2.23 2.97
CA MET A 593 11.21 3.66 3.14
C MET A 593 11.76 4.44 1.95
N VAL A 594 10.88 5.06 1.17
CA VAL A 594 11.28 5.78 -0.06
C VAL A 594 11.71 7.22 0.25
N TYR A 595 11.17 7.83 1.31
CA TYR A 595 11.27 9.25 1.65
C TYR A 595 10.65 10.19 0.60
N ALA A 596 9.54 9.75 -0.01
CA ALA A 596 8.81 10.48 -1.06
C ALA A 596 7.60 11.31 -0.55
N GLY A 597 7.58 11.65 0.74
CA GLY A 597 6.67 12.65 1.32
C GLY A 597 5.18 12.41 0.99
N PRO A 598 4.45 13.39 0.44
CA PRO A 598 3.02 13.27 0.11
C PRO A 598 2.65 12.13 -0.85
N ARG A 599 3.60 11.66 -1.66
CA ARG A 599 3.38 10.54 -2.56
C ARG A 599 3.51 9.21 -1.81
N GLU A 600 4.46 9.11 -0.89
CA GLU A 600 4.69 7.89 -0.12
C GLU A 600 3.66 7.69 1.01
N VAL A 601 3.15 8.76 1.62
CA VAL A 601 2.15 8.62 2.69
C VAL A 601 0.86 7.96 2.20
N GLN A 602 0.52 8.15 0.91
CA GLN A 602 -0.55 7.40 0.25
C GLN A 602 -0.26 5.89 0.25
N TRP A 603 0.97 5.49 -0.09
CA TRP A 603 1.41 4.08 -0.04
C TRP A 603 1.36 3.52 1.39
N HIS A 604 1.77 4.33 2.38
CA HIS A 604 1.73 3.96 3.79
C HIS A 604 0.30 3.67 4.25
N ALA A 605 -0.67 4.50 3.85
CA ALA A 605 -2.07 4.35 4.20
C ALA A 605 -2.74 3.19 3.43
N LYS A 606 -2.53 3.11 2.11
CA LYS A 606 -3.06 2.03 1.26
C LYS A 606 -2.64 0.65 1.75
N SER A 607 -1.37 0.47 2.11
CA SER A 607 -0.90 -0.82 2.65
C SER A 607 -1.63 -1.21 3.93
N ARG A 608 -1.99 -0.22 4.76
CA ARG A 608 -2.71 -0.43 6.02
C ARG A 608 -4.19 -0.73 5.78
N LYS A 609 -4.80 -0.07 4.80
CA LYS A 609 -6.14 -0.41 4.29
C LYS A 609 -6.20 -1.89 3.88
N ASN A 610 -5.21 -2.35 3.12
CA ASN A 610 -5.12 -3.75 2.68
C ASN A 610 -4.97 -4.76 3.84
N ALA A 611 -4.34 -4.37 4.95
CA ALA A 611 -4.28 -5.18 6.18
C ALA A 611 -5.45 -4.95 7.15
N GLY A 612 -6.46 -4.15 6.78
CA GLY A 612 -7.72 -4.02 7.51
C GLY A 612 -7.86 -2.75 8.36
N ALA A 613 -6.92 -1.82 8.32
CA ALA A 613 -7.07 -0.55 9.04
C ALA A 613 -8.18 0.32 8.41
N SER A 614 -9.22 0.63 9.18
CA SER A 614 -10.29 1.56 8.80
C SER A 614 -9.95 3.03 9.06
N TYR A 615 -8.97 3.27 9.94
CA TYR A 615 -8.47 4.60 10.27
C TYR A 615 -6.95 4.68 10.11
N PHE A 616 -6.45 5.81 9.60
CA PHE A 616 -5.01 6.09 9.48
C PHE A 616 -4.66 7.40 10.18
N VAL A 617 -3.69 7.36 11.09
CA VAL A 617 -3.18 8.56 11.76
C VAL A 617 -2.09 9.20 10.91
N VAL A 618 -2.22 10.49 10.64
CA VAL A 618 -1.22 11.26 9.89
C VAL A 618 -0.90 12.59 10.58
N GLY A 619 0.39 12.87 10.75
CA GLY A 619 0.90 14.12 11.33
C GLY A 619 1.48 15.06 10.27
N ARG A 620 2.31 16.01 10.72
CA ARG A 620 3.10 16.92 9.86
C ARG A 620 4.27 16.18 9.21
N ASP A 621 4.56 16.54 7.97
CA ASP A 621 5.68 16.07 7.14
C ASP A 621 5.81 14.52 7.10
N PRO A 622 4.71 13.79 6.84
CA PRO A 622 4.75 12.34 6.81
C PRO A 622 5.64 11.90 5.64
N ALA A 623 6.49 10.91 5.91
CA ALA A 623 7.47 10.41 4.95
C ALA A 623 8.46 11.45 4.39
N GLY A 624 8.58 12.62 5.04
CA GLY A 624 9.49 13.67 4.63
C GLY A 624 10.95 13.41 4.97
N ILE A 625 11.81 14.16 4.28
CA ILE A 625 13.25 14.26 4.48
C ILE A 625 13.68 15.70 4.19
N LYS A 626 14.85 16.09 4.71
CA LYS A 626 15.45 17.38 4.35
C LYS A 626 16.20 17.28 3.03
N ARG A 627 16.23 18.36 2.28
CA ARG A 627 17.07 18.49 1.09
C ARG A 627 18.55 18.48 1.47
N SER A 628 19.38 17.83 0.66
CA SER A 628 20.83 17.80 0.87
C SER A 628 21.51 19.13 0.55
N ASP A 629 20.95 19.90 -0.38
CA ASP A 629 21.54 21.14 -0.90
C ASP A 629 21.24 22.38 -0.04
N ARG A 630 20.05 22.45 0.57
CA ARG A 630 19.56 23.66 1.28
C ARG A 630 19.20 23.46 2.75
N LYS A 631 19.31 22.24 3.30
CA LYS A 631 18.96 21.87 4.71
C LYS A 631 17.50 22.16 5.13
N GLU A 632 16.65 22.61 4.21
CA GLU A 632 15.20 22.79 4.37
C GLU A 632 14.46 21.46 4.21
N ASP A 633 13.21 21.39 4.70
CA ASP A 633 12.33 20.25 4.46
C ASP A 633 12.05 20.13 2.96
N MET A 634 12.12 18.92 2.40
CA MET A 634 11.92 18.68 0.95
C MET A 634 10.47 18.87 0.52
N TYR A 635 9.54 18.68 1.44
CA TYR A 635 8.11 18.83 1.21
C TYR A 635 7.53 19.82 2.21
N ALA A 636 6.47 20.54 1.81
CA ALA A 636 5.74 21.36 2.75
C ALA A 636 5.04 20.46 3.79
N GLY A 637 5.14 20.84 5.06
CA GLY A 637 4.76 19.97 6.19
C GLY A 637 3.31 19.49 6.17
N ASP A 638 2.39 20.20 5.52
CA ASP A 638 0.97 19.84 5.52
C ASP A 638 0.52 19.10 4.25
N HIS A 639 1.33 19.10 3.19
CA HIS A 639 0.93 18.51 1.91
C HIS A 639 0.59 17.03 2.02
N GLY A 640 1.31 16.27 2.85
CA GLY A 640 1.01 14.85 3.03
C GLY A 640 -0.39 14.60 3.57
N ARG A 641 -0.89 15.46 4.47
CA ARG A 641 -2.25 15.35 5.01
C ARG A 641 -3.27 15.68 3.93
N TYR A 642 -3.09 16.80 3.23
CA TYR A 642 -4.05 17.27 2.21
C TYR A 642 -4.15 16.32 1.01
N VAL A 643 -3.00 15.85 0.51
CA VAL A 643 -2.96 14.91 -0.62
C VAL A 643 -3.64 13.59 -0.25
N LEU A 644 -3.45 13.11 0.98
CA LEU A 644 -4.03 11.83 1.41
C LEU A 644 -5.57 11.87 1.47
N HIS A 645 -6.17 12.98 1.87
CA HIS A 645 -7.64 13.17 1.85
C HIS A 645 -8.23 13.20 0.43
N LEU A 646 -7.42 13.50 -0.58
CA LEU A 646 -7.84 13.62 -1.99
C LEU A 646 -7.36 12.44 -2.84
N ALA A 647 -6.71 11.45 -2.23
CA ALA A 647 -6.05 10.38 -2.95
C ALA A 647 -7.08 9.42 -3.57
N PRO A 648 -6.99 9.12 -4.88
CA PRO A 648 -7.92 8.21 -5.54
C PRO A 648 -7.78 6.79 -4.99
N GLY A 649 -8.90 6.08 -4.78
CA GLY A 649 -8.92 4.71 -4.24
C GLY A 649 -8.84 4.61 -2.71
N MET A 650 -8.86 5.75 -2.01
CA MET A 650 -8.78 5.85 -0.55
C MET A 650 -10.11 6.24 0.11
N GLU A 651 -11.22 6.23 -0.64
CA GLU A 651 -12.53 6.74 -0.22
C GLU A 651 -13.09 6.03 1.01
N ASP A 652 -12.78 4.74 1.17
CA ASP A 652 -13.25 3.90 2.28
C ASP A 652 -12.32 3.90 3.50
N MET A 653 -11.25 4.71 3.49
CA MET A 653 -10.31 4.83 4.62
C MET A 653 -10.44 6.19 5.30
N ASN A 654 -10.66 6.20 6.61
CA ASN A 654 -10.78 7.43 7.37
C ASN A 654 -9.41 7.98 7.78
N ILE A 655 -9.13 9.24 7.44
CA ILE A 655 -7.83 9.87 7.73
C ILE A 655 -7.94 10.78 8.95
N LEU A 656 -7.23 10.46 10.03
CA LEU A 656 -7.15 11.26 11.25
C LEU A 656 -5.91 12.15 11.20
N SER A 657 -6.12 13.40 10.83
CA SER A 657 -5.06 14.40 10.69
C SER A 657 -4.83 15.15 12.01
N PHE A 658 -3.56 15.23 12.41
CA PHE A 658 -3.17 15.97 13.60
C PHE A 658 -2.23 17.13 13.25
N SER A 659 -2.41 18.26 13.95
CA SER A 659 -1.47 19.37 13.94
C SER A 659 -0.22 19.03 14.76
N LYS A 660 0.82 19.86 14.62
CA LYS A 660 2.04 19.71 15.41
C LYS A 660 1.72 19.84 16.90
N VAL A 661 2.30 18.94 17.69
CA VAL A 661 2.19 18.92 19.15
C VAL A 661 3.50 19.34 19.80
N TYR A 662 3.39 19.95 20.98
CA TYR A 662 4.49 20.50 21.77
C TYR A 662 4.43 19.93 23.19
N TYR A 663 5.56 19.91 23.88
CA TYR A 663 5.61 19.47 25.27
C TYR A 663 5.22 20.64 26.17
N ASP A 664 4.14 20.49 26.93
CA ASP A 664 3.69 21.47 27.91
C ASP A 664 4.44 21.29 29.22
N VAL A 665 5.21 22.31 29.64
CA VAL A 665 6.03 22.24 30.85
C VAL A 665 5.20 22.27 32.13
N THR A 666 3.96 22.74 32.07
CA THR A 666 3.10 22.93 33.25
C THR A 666 2.43 21.65 33.74
N ASP A 667 2.13 20.72 32.82
CA ASP A 667 1.50 19.44 33.15
C ASP A 667 2.25 18.22 32.60
N HIS A 668 3.41 18.44 31.97
CA HIS A 668 4.32 17.42 31.46
C HIS A 668 3.67 16.51 30.40
N LYS A 669 2.80 17.07 29.55
CA LYS A 669 2.09 16.34 28.49
C LYS A 669 2.31 16.97 27.12
N MET A 670 2.25 16.14 26.09
CA MET A 670 2.26 16.60 24.70
C MET A 670 0.86 17.06 24.31
N LYS A 671 0.73 18.22 23.67
CA LYS A 671 -0.55 18.75 23.16
C LYS A 671 -0.33 19.82 22.07
N PRO A 672 -1.35 20.16 21.26
CA PRO A 672 -1.29 21.33 20.38
C PRO A 672 -1.11 22.62 21.18
N MET A 673 -0.54 23.66 20.59
CA MET A 673 -0.54 24.99 21.22
C MET A 673 -1.97 25.55 21.27
N GLU A 674 -2.37 26.03 22.45
CA GLU A 674 -3.69 26.62 22.68
C GLU A 674 -3.65 28.15 22.51
N ALA A 675 -4.68 28.72 21.86
CA ALA A 675 -4.80 30.16 21.68
C ALA A 675 -4.92 30.86 23.05
N GLY A 676 -4.04 31.85 23.32
CA GLY A 676 -4.01 32.61 24.56
C GLY A 676 -3.04 32.10 25.62
N ARG A 677 -2.37 30.95 25.41
CA ARG A 677 -1.27 30.49 26.27
C ARG A 677 0.10 31.02 25.82
N SER A 678 1.01 31.20 26.78
CA SER A 678 2.36 31.71 26.50
C SER A 678 3.18 30.67 25.74
N LYS A 679 3.94 31.11 24.72
CA LYS A 679 4.92 30.25 24.04
C LYS A 679 5.96 29.65 24.99
N ARG A 680 6.19 30.28 26.15
CA ARG A 680 7.12 29.78 27.19
C ARG A 680 6.61 28.54 27.91
N ASP A 681 5.32 28.24 27.83
CA ASP A 681 4.74 27.04 28.44
C ASP A 681 5.01 25.79 27.60
N PHE A 682 5.53 25.94 26.38
CA PHE A 682 5.68 24.87 25.40
C PHE A 682 7.14 24.71 24.95
N LEU A 683 7.63 23.47 24.96
CA LEU A 683 8.94 23.09 24.43
C LEU A 683 8.80 22.32 23.12
N SER A 684 9.64 22.66 22.15
CA SER A 684 9.71 21.93 20.87
C SER A 684 10.92 20.98 20.87
N ILE A 685 10.72 19.70 21.18
CA ILE A 685 11.82 18.72 21.25
C ILE A 685 12.05 18.11 19.85
N SER A 686 13.11 18.57 19.17
CA SER A 686 13.47 18.05 17.84
C SER A 686 14.16 16.68 17.92
N GLY A 687 14.14 15.92 16.83
CA GLY A 687 14.90 14.66 16.73
C GLY A 687 16.40 14.86 16.97
N THR A 688 16.99 15.96 16.49
CA THR A 688 18.39 16.31 16.77
C THR A 688 18.64 16.52 18.26
N ARG A 689 17.71 17.19 18.96
CA ARG A 689 17.83 17.41 20.42
C ARG A 689 17.68 16.09 21.18
N MET A 690 16.74 15.24 20.79
CA MET A 690 16.58 13.90 21.35
C MET A 690 17.87 13.06 21.22
N ARG A 691 18.47 13.03 20.02
CA ARG A 691 19.76 12.37 19.75
C ARG A 691 20.88 12.88 20.66
N LEU A 692 20.97 14.21 20.82
CA LEU A 692 21.98 14.84 21.70
C LEU A 692 21.82 14.39 23.15
N MET A 693 20.60 14.44 23.69
CA MET A 693 20.33 14.05 25.08
C MET A 693 20.66 12.59 25.34
N ALA A 694 20.30 11.69 24.41
CA ALA A 694 20.58 10.27 24.54
C ALA A 694 22.09 9.98 24.46
N LYS A 695 22.82 10.66 23.54
CA LYS A 695 24.28 10.56 23.44
C LYS A 695 24.99 11.00 24.71
N LEU A 696 24.48 12.04 25.37
CA LEU A 696 24.98 12.54 26.65
C LEU A 696 24.54 11.67 27.85
N GLY A 697 23.69 10.67 27.64
CA GLY A 697 23.17 9.82 28.72
C GLY A 697 22.28 10.57 29.71
N LEU A 698 21.63 11.66 29.28
CA LEU A 698 20.82 12.49 30.17
C LEU A 698 19.59 11.70 30.65
N GLN A 699 19.27 11.88 31.92
CA GLN A 699 18.12 11.25 32.57
C GLN A 699 16.98 12.26 32.78
N PRO A 700 15.75 11.81 33.11
CA PRO A 700 14.63 12.71 33.38
C PRO A 700 14.96 13.79 34.42
N CYS A 701 14.40 14.98 34.24
CA CYS A 701 14.63 16.11 35.16
C CYS A 701 14.06 15.81 36.56
N ASN A 702 14.85 16.08 37.60
CA ASN A 702 14.42 16.02 39.00
C ASN A 702 13.82 17.37 39.42
N GLY A 703 12.56 17.62 39.05
CA GLY A 703 11.86 18.89 39.36
C GLY A 703 11.62 19.75 38.12
N GLU A 704 11.80 21.07 38.24
CA GLU A 704 11.52 22.03 37.16
C GLU A 704 12.53 21.95 36.00
N ILE A 705 12.05 22.17 34.78
CA ILE A 705 12.89 22.21 33.57
C ILE A 705 13.58 23.59 33.50
N PRO A 706 14.91 23.68 33.34
CA PRO A 706 15.62 24.96 33.27
C PRO A 706 15.10 25.89 32.14
N MET A 707 15.08 27.20 32.38
CA MET A 707 14.57 28.17 31.39
C MET A 707 15.39 28.21 30.09
N ASP A 708 16.67 27.89 30.13
CA ASP A 708 17.59 27.86 28.99
C ASP A 708 17.71 26.46 28.34
N TRP A 709 16.87 25.51 28.76
CA TRP A 709 16.95 24.10 28.36
C TRP A 709 16.90 23.88 26.83
N GLU A 710 16.14 24.69 26.08
CA GLU A 710 16.09 24.55 24.61
C GLU A 710 17.45 24.82 23.95
N SER A 711 18.24 25.73 24.51
CA SER A 711 19.58 26.08 24.03
C SER A 711 20.64 25.13 24.57
N ASN A 712 20.48 24.68 25.82
CA ASN A 712 21.43 23.81 26.51
C ASN A 712 20.71 22.71 27.33
N PRO A 713 20.36 21.57 26.72
CA PRO A 713 19.61 20.53 27.41
C PRO A 713 20.48 19.81 28.46
N THR A 714 20.05 19.83 29.72
CA THR A 714 20.76 19.23 30.87
C THR A 714 20.08 17.99 31.45
N CYS A 715 18.82 17.75 31.11
CA CYS A 715 18.01 16.59 31.51
C CYS A 715 16.92 16.32 30.47
N VAL A 716 16.19 15.23 30.60
CA VAL A 716 15.06 14.88 29.71
C VAL A 716 13.75 15.37 30.34
N PRO A 717 12.89 16.10 29.61
CA PRO A 717 11.59 16.52 30.12
C PRO A 717 10.77 15.31 30.62
N PRO A 718 10.26 15.35 31.87
CA PRO A 718 9.52 14.23 32.45
C PRO A 718 8.36 13.75 31.56
N GLY A 719 8.22 12.44 31.38
CA GLY A 719 7.14 11.89 30.56
C GLY A 719 7.32 12.06 29.04
N PHE A 720 8.44 12.62 28.56
CA PHE A 720 8.74 12.68 27.11
C PHE A 720 8.84 11.29 26.46
N MET A 721 9.39 10.31 27.16
CA MET A 721 9.46 8.90 26.76
C MET A 721 9.42 8.04 28.01
N ALA A 722 8.87 6.82 27.93
CA ALA A 722 8.95 5.87 29.02
C ALA A 722 10.41 5.52 29.34
N GLN A 723 10.74 5.32 30.62
CA GLN A 723 12.13 5.18 31.08
C GLN A 723 12.84 4.01 30.39
N SER A 724 12.21 2.82 30.35
CA SER A 724 12.82 1.65 29.73
C SER A 724 13.08 1.85 28.23
N GLY A 725 12.18 2.57 27.55
CA GLY A 725 12.37 2.97 26.15
C GLY A 725 13.49 4.00 25.96
N TRP A 726 13.67 4.91 26.91
CA TRP A 726 14.73 5.92 26.88
C TRP A 726 16.12 5.32 27.13
N ASP A 727 16.23 4.37 28.06
CA ASP A 727 17.49 3.68 28.36
C ASP A 727 18.03 2.93 27.13
N LEU A 728 17.15 2.33 26.32
CA LEU A 728 17.52 1.74 25.03
C LEU A 728 18.04 2.78 24.03
N MET A 729 17.50 4.00 24.03
CA MET A 729 18.02 5.09 23.20
C MET A 729 19.42 5.51 23.66
N ILE A 730 19.65 5.64 24.97
CA ILE A 730 20.98 5.93 25.52
C ILE A 730 21.97 4.85 25.08
N GLN A 731 21.62 3.58 25.29
CA GLN A 731 22.47 2.44 24.90
C GLN A 731 22.87 2.51 23.43
N TYR A 732 21.91 2.75 22.53
CA TYR A 732 22.17 2.89 21.10
C TYR A 732 23.05 4.11 20.78
N TYR A 733 22.71 5.31 21.26
CA TYR A 733 23.43 6.52 20.89
C TYR A 733 24.84 6.63 21.51
N GLN A 734 25.14 5.86 22.56
CA GLN A 734 26.49 5.69 23.10
C GLN A 734 27.31 4.65 22.32
N GLN A 735 26.66 3.70 21.63
CA GLN A 735 27.30 2.64 20.83
C GLN A 735 26.60 2.45 19.47
N PRO A 736 26.59 3.47 18.58
CA PRO A 736 25.82 3.42 17.33
C PRO A 736 26.35 2.36 16.35
N ASP A 737 27.64 2.05 16.40
CA ASP A 737 28.32 1.10 15.51
C ASP A 737 28.34 -0.34 16.07
N ALA A 738 27.55 -0.63 17.11
CA ALA A 738 27.50 -1.97 17.69
C ALA A 738 27.08 -3.02 16.63
N PRO A 739 27.79 -4.15 16.48
CA PRO A 739 27.47 -5.18 15.48
C PRO A 739 26.09 -5.81 15.63
N SER A 740 25.48 -5.69 16.82
CA SER A 740 24.12 -6.14 17.10
C SER A 740 23.04 -5.24 16.50
N ASN A 741 23.39 -4.06 15.99
CA ASN A 741 22.44 -3.13 15.38
C ASN A 741 22.09 -3.60 13.96
N ILE A 742 20.80 -3.87 13.74
CA ILE A 742 20.28 -4.31 12.44
C ILE A 742 19.48 -3.15 11.86
N GLN A 743 20.06 -2.46 10.87
CA GLN A 743 19.49 -1.22 10.34
C GLN A 743 18.05 -1.43 9.82
N PHE A 744 17.88 -2.48 9.02
CA PHE A 744 16.62 -2.92 8.44
C PHE A 744 16.64 -4.44 8.25
N ALA A 745 15.51 -5.03 7.89
CA ALA A 745 15.37 -6.47 7.70
C ALA A 745 16.35 -6.98 6.63
N VAL A 746 17.25 -7.89 7.00
CA VAL A 746 18.23 -8.49 6.09
C VAL A 746 18.32 -9.99 6.33
N PRO A 747 18.41 -10.82 5.28
CA PRO A 747 18.41 -12.27 5.45
C PRO A 747 19.76 -12.74 5.99
N PHE A 748 19.72 -13.52 7.07
CA PHE A 748 20.85 -14.27 7.60
C PHE A 748 20.68 -15.75 7.35
N ARG A 749 21.75 -16.42 6.93
CA ARG A 749 21.80 -17.88 6.75
C ARG A 749 22.49 -18.55 7.93
N THR A 750 22.06 -19.75 8.26
CA THR A 750 22.71 -20.63 9.23
C THR A 750 23.61 -21.62 8.51
N LEU A 751 24.79 -21.87 9.06
CA LEU A 751 25.67 -22.93 8.56
C LEU A 751 25.25 -24.29 9.15
N PRO A 752 25.31 -25.38 8.36
CA PRO A 752 25.17 -26.73 8.89
C PRO A 752 26.25 -27.02 9.93
N THR A 753 25.89 -27.77 10.98
CA THR A 753 26.87 -28.24 11.97
C THR A 753 27.84 -29.23 11.31
N ARG A 754 29.14 -28.98 11.49
CA ARG A 754 30.24 -29.75 10.91
C ARG A 754 31.33 -29.94 11.97
N GLU A 755 31.86 -31.16 12.10
CA GLU A 755 32.85 -31.48 13.14
C GLU A 755 34.22 -30.87 12.87
N ASP A 756 34.51 -30.57 11.60
CA ASP A 756 35.77 -30.06 11.08
C ASP A 756 35.89 -28.52 11.08
N ILE A 757 34.87 -27.82 11.56
CA ILE A 757 34.86 -26.36 11.69
C ILE A 757 34.40 -25.91 13.09
N GLU A 758 34.78 -24.70 13.47
CA GLU A 758 34.24 -23.95 14.61
C GLU A 758 33.85 -22.55 14.14
N THR A 759 32.65 -22.09 14.48
CA THR A 759 32.17 -20.77 14.08
C THR A 759 31.87 -19.89 15.30
N SER A 760 32.19 -18.60 15.21
CA SER A 760 31.70 -17.57 16.12
C SER A 760 30.97 -16.47 15.35
N GLY A 761 30.04 -15.77 16.00
CA GLY A 761 29.23 -14.73 15.36
C GLY A 761 28.12 -15.27 14.44
N VAL A 762 27.53 -14.39 13.64
CA VAL A 762 26.44 -14.72 12.69
C VAL A 762 26.92 -14.50 11.26
N LEU A 763 26.80 -15.49 10.39
CA LEU A 763 27.29 -15.40 9.02
C LEU A 763 26.66 -14.22 8.26
N GLY A 764 27.48 -13.50 7.50
CA GLY A 764 27.10 -12.25 6.83
C GLY A 764 27.26 -11.00 7.70
N THR A 765 27.73 -11.13 8.95
CA THR A 765 28.03 -10.00 9.85
C THR A 765 29.54 -9.84 10.09
N ARG A 766 29.96 -8.67 10.56
CA ARG A 766 31.37 -8.31 10.81
C ARG A 766 32.05 -9.16 11.89
N ASN A 767 31.29 -9.78 12.78
CA ASN A 767 31.83 -10.58 13.88
C ASN A 767 31.88 -12.08 13.55
N PHE A 768 31.48 -12.47 12.34
CA PHE A 768 31.57 -13.86 11.92
C PHE A 768 33.01 -14.27 11.69
N ALA A 769 33.39 -15.42 12.27
CA ALA A 769 34.65 -16.09 11.99
C ALA A 769 34.42 -17.60 11.92
N LEU A 770 35.00 -18.23 10.91
CA LEU A 770 35.06 -19.68 10.76
C LEU A 770 36.51 -20.15 10.89
N TYR A 771 36.74 -21.07 11.81
CA TYR A 771 38.01 -21.73 12.07
C TYR A 771 37.95 -23.17 11.59
N LEU A 772 39.03 -23.65 10.97
CA LEU A 772 39.19 -25.07 10.73
C LEU A 772 39.69 -25.75 12.01
N ARG A 773 39.20 -26.96 12.29
CA ARG A 773 39.61 -27.71 13.47
C ARG A 773 39.67 -29.21 13.21
N ASN A 774 40.51 -29.89 13.98
CA ASN A 774 40.44 -31.33 14.16
C ASN A 774 39.84 -31.66 15.54
N ALA A 775 39.90 -32.93 15.96
CA ALA A 775 39.34 -33.36 17.24
C ALA A 775 39.93 -32.62 18.46
N THR A 776 41.16 -32.11 18.34
CA THR A 776 41.97 -31.60 19.46
C THR A 776 42.32 -30.11 19.37
N THR A 777 42.48 -29.53 18.18
CA THR A 777 42.97 -28.15 18.00
C THR A 777 42.40 -27.47 16.75
N LYS A 778 42.40 -26.13 16.75
CA LYS A 778 42.26 -25.30 15.54
C LYS A 778 43.54 -25.37 14.71
N PHE A 779 43.42 -25.14 13.41
CA PHE A 779 44.55 -25.02 12.49
C PHE A 779 44.24 -24.00 11.39
N SER A 780 45.29 -23.47 10.78
CA SER A 780 45.22 -22.44 9.77
C SER A 780 44.74 -22.96 8.42
N ALA A 781 43.74 -22.28 7.86
CA ALA A 781 43.32 -22.48 6.48
C ALA A 781 44.47 -22.19 5.50
N TRP A 782 45.32 -21.21 5.78
CA TRP A 782 46.39 -20.76 4.89
C TRP A 782 47.70 -21.53 5.07
N HIS A 783 48.07 -21.87 6.30
CA HIS A 783 49.41 -22.38 6.61
C HIS A 783 49.47 -23.90 6.78
N ASP A 784 48.47 -24.49 7.42
CA ASP A 784 48.53 -25.88 7.90
C ASP A 784 47.97 -26.89 6.90
N ILE A 785 47.34 -26.42 5.82
CA ILE A 785 46.89 -27.25 4.70
C ILE A 785 48.02 -27.33 3.66
N PRO A 786 48.47 -28.54 3.25
CA PRO A 786 49.45 -28.67 2.19
C PRO A 786 48.94 -28.11 0.86
N LEU A 787 49.77 -27.38 0.11
CA LEU A 787 49.41 -26.93 -1.24
C LEU A 787 49.09 -28.11 -2.17
N TYR A 788 49.92 -29.14 -2.19
CA TYR A 788 49.78 -30.28 -3.10
C TYR A 788 49.01 -31.44 -2.46
N ALA A 789 47.98 -31.93 -3.15
CA ALA A 789 47.16 -33.07 -2.71
C ALA A 789 47.65 -34.43 -3.28
N GLY A 790 48.61 -34.40 -4.21
CA GLY A 790 49.18 -35.57 -4.89
C GLY A 790 48.73 -35.70 -6.35
N ASN A 791 49.45 -36.49 -7.16
CA ASN A 791 49.15 -36.75 -8.58
C ASN A 791 48.94 -35.48 -9.45
N GLY A 792 49.70 -34.40 -9.18
CA GLY A 792 49.58 -33.13 -9.91
C GLY A 792 48.33 -32.31 -9.58
N SER A 793 47.65 -32.61 -8.47
CA SER A 793 46.52 -31.80 -7.96
C SER A 793 46.94 -30.94 -6.77
N VAL A 794 46.22 -29.84 -6.58
CA VAL A 794 46.40 -28.89 -5.47
C VAL A 794 45.17 -28.91 -4.56
N ASN A 795 45.36 -28.60 -3.28
CA ASN A 795 44.25 -28.40 -2.35
C ASN A 795 43.68 -27.00 -2.54
N PHE A 796 42.35 -26.92 -2.62
CA PHE A 796 41.58 -25.69 -2.68
C PHE A 796 40.77 -25.56 -1.39
N VAL A 797 40.92 -24.42 -0.72
CA VAL A 797 40.12 -24.07 0.46
C VAL A 797 38.97 -23.18 0.02
N VAL A 798 37.75 -23.63 0.24
CA VAL A 798 36.55 -22.87 -0.16
C VAL A 798 36.30 -21.74 0.84
N GLU A 799 36.20 -20.51 0.34
CA GLU A 799 35.82 -19.34 1.14
C GLU A 799 34.38 -18.92 0.87
N ILE A 800 33.93 -19.02 -0.38
CA ILE A 800 32.58 -18.64 -0.81
C ILE A 800 31.99 -19.80 -1.61
N GLU A 801 30.84 -20.29 -1.14
CA GLU A 801 30.12 -21.38 -1.79
C GLU A 801 29.46 -20.90 -3.08
N LYS A 802 29.35 -21.79 -4.07
CA LYS A 802 28.61 -21.52 -5.30
C LYS A 802 27.19 -21.03 -5.03
N GLY A 803 26.82 -19.94 -5.68
CA GLY A 803 25.52 -19.28 -5.53
C GLY A 803 25.39 -18.36 -4.32
N ARG A 804 26.47 -18.14 -3.54
CA ARG A 804 26.51 -17.23 -2.38
C ARG A 804 27.21 -15.92 -2.74
N MET A 805 26.80 -14.83 -2.08
CA MET A 805 27.24 -13.48 -2.43
C MET A 805 28.04 -12.84 -1.29
N GLU A 806 28.00 -13.40 -0.08
CA GLU A 806 28.85 -12.98 1.03
C GLU A 806 30.32 -13.03 0.60
N LYS A 807 31.00 -11.88 0.56
CA LYS A 807 32.45 -11.86 0.32
C LYS A 807 33.16 -12.33 1.59
N MET A 808 33.57 -13.58 1.58
CA MET A 808 34.31 -14.23 2.65
C MET A 808 35.75 -14.40 2.21
N GLU A 809 36.69 -14.21 3.13
CA GLU A 809 38.12 -14.37 2.86
C GLU A 809 38.86 -14.78 4.13
N VAL A 810 39.98 -15.48 3.95
CA VAL A 810 40.91 -15.80 5.02
C VAL A 810 41.56 -14.51 5.55
N ASN A 811 41.43 -14.28 6.85
CA ASN A 811 42.02 -13.10 7.47
C ASN A 811 43.52 -13.31 7.76
N LYS A 812 44.38 -12.64 7.00
CA LYS A 812 45.86 -12.73 7.12
C LYS A 812 46.43 -12.32 8.49
N LYS A 813 45.67 -11.61 9.33
CA LYS A 813 46.15 -11.04 10.61
C LYS A 813 45.59 -11.71 11.85
N HIS A 814 44.46 -12.39 11.73
CA HIS A 814 43.84 -13.09 12.85
C HIS A 814 44.49 -14.46 13.09
N GLU A 815 44.47 -14.89 14.35
CA GLU A 815 44.97 -16.21 14.76
C GLU A 815 44.27 -17.33 13.97
N PHE A 816 45.05 -18.31 13.50
CA PHE A 816 44.60 -19.41 12.64
C PHE A 816 44.03 -18.97 11.28
N ASN A 817 44.21 -17.72 10.87
CA ASN A 817 43.69 -17.16 9.63
C ASN A 817 42.23 -17.57 9.37
N ALA A 818 41.34 -17.24 10.31
CA ALA A 818 39.92 -17.56 10.19
C ALA A 818 39.32 -16.98 8.90
N ILE A 819 38.37 -17.71 8.30
CA ILE A 819 37.57 -17.20 7.19
C ILE A 819 36.53 -16.23 7.76
N MET A 820 36.58 -14.98 7.33
CA MET A 820 35.79 -13.88 7.88
C MET A 820 35.12 -13.07 6.78
N GLN A 821 34.07 -12.34 7.14
CA GLN A 821 33.34 -11.46 6.23
C GLN A 821 34.18 -10.23 5.89
N ASP A 822 34.43 -9.98 4.61
CA ASP A 822 35.15 -8.79 4.16
C ASP A 822 34.32 -7.52 4.41
N THR A 823 35.03 -6.42 4.68
CA THR A 823 34.46 -5.11 4.99
C THR A 823 35.03 -4.01 4.09
N THR A 824 34.18 -3.05 3.74
CA THR A 824 34.59 -1.82 3.05
C THR A 824 35.44 -0.92 3.95
N LYS A 825 36.07 0.12 3.37
CA LYS A 825 36.76 1.18 4.13
C LYS A 825 35.87 1.88 5.18
N PHE A 826 34.55 1.82 5.02
CA PHE A 826 33.55 2.34 5.96
C PHE A 826 33.03 1.27 6.94
N ASN A 827 33.76 0.15 7.05
CA ASN A 827 33.48 -0.99 7.91
C ASN A 827 32.22 -1.81 7.49
N SER A 828 31.46 -1.43 6.47
CA SER A 828 30.27 -2.21 6.03
C SER A 828 30.64 -3.54 5.36
N THR A 829 29.86 -4.60 5.62
CA THR A 829 30.05 -5.95 5.04
C THR A 829 29.89 -5.95 3.51
N ARG A 830 30.72 -6.70 2.79
CA ARG A 830 30.74 -6.74 1.32
C ARG A 830 30.00 -7.96 0.74
N TYR A 831 29.30 -7.73 -0.36
CA TYR A 831 28.58 -8.74 -1.12
C TYR A 831 28.82 -8.57 -2.63
N TYR A 832 28.91 -9.67 -3.37
CA TYR A 832 28.94 -9.64 -4.84
C TYR A 832 27.54 -9.42 -5.41
N MET A 833 27.27 -8.21 -5.92
CA MET A 833 25.92 -7.80 -6.32
C MET A 833 25.71 -7.72 -7.85
N TYR A 834 26.66 -8.15 -8.68
CA TYR A 834 26.53 -8.09 -10.14
C TYR A 834 25.63 -9.19 -10.71
N GLY A 835 25.69 -10.38 -10.12
CA GLY A 835 24.89 -11.54 -10.49
C GLY A 835 25.21 -12.70 -9.56
N VAL A 836 24.37 -13.75 -9.60
CA VAL A 836 24.56 -14.94 -8.76
C VAL A 836 25.83 -15.69 -9.20
N PRO A 837 26.84 -15.87 -8.33
CA PRO A 837 28.04 -16.60 -8.69
C PRO A 837 27.71 -18.06 -9.05
N PHE A 838 28.16 -18.52 -10.21
CA PHE A 838 27.90 -19.88 -10.70
C PHE A 838 29.08 -20.84 -10.46
N PHE A 839 30.02 -20.43 -9.61
CA PHE A 839 31.27 -21.11 -9.27
C PHE A 839 31.51 -21.05 -7.76
N ASN A 840 32.32 -21.96 -7.22
CA ASN A 840 32.86 -21.83 -5.86
C ASN A 840 34.11 -20.94 -5.91
N TYR A 841 34.40 -20.21 -4.83
CA TYR A 841 35.55 -19.31 -4.74
C TYR A 841 36.32 -19.55 -3.44
N GLY A 842 37.61 -19.31 -3.48
CA GLY A 842 38.48 -19.37 -2.32
C GLY A 842 39.94 -19.28 -2.75
N MET A 843 40.82 -19.99 -2.05
CA MET A 843 42.26 -19.82 -2.26
C MET A 843 43.04 -21.14 -2.28
N LEU A 844 44.27 -21.09 -2.80
CA LEU A 844 45.27 -22.14 -2.63
C LEU A 844 46.09 -21.91 -1.34
N PRO A 845 46.14 -22.88 -0.42
CA PRO A 845 46.90 -22.75 0.80
C PRO A 845 48.41 -22.73 0.50
N GLN A 846 49.19 -22.12 1.39
CA GLN A 846 50.63 -21.97 1.25
C GLN A 846 51.06 -21.23 -0.04
N THR A 847 50.25 -20.32 -0.56
CA THR A 847 50.60 -19.40 -1.65
C THR A 847 50.49 -17.95 -1.18
N TRP A 848 51.21 -17.04 -1.81
CA TRP A 848 51.12 -15.60 -1.53
C TRP A 848 51.60 -14.81 -2.75
N GLU A 849 50.78 -13.87 -3.23
CA GLU A 849 51.13 -12.95 -4.30
C GLU A 849 51.93 -11.77 -3.74
N ASP A 850 53.24 -11.78 -3.99
CA ASP A 850 54.20 -10.84 -3.40
C ASP A 850 54.10 -9.45 -4.09
N PRO A 851 53.74 -8.36 -3.38
CA PRO A 851 53.64 -7.03 -3.98
C PRO A 851 54.96 -6.48 -4.51
N SER A 852 56.09 -7.06 -4.09
CA SER A 852 57.42 -6.67 -4.58
C SER A 852 57.81 -7.34 -5.90
N ASP A 853 57.11 -8.41 -6.28
CA ASP A 853 57.32 -9.15 -7.52
C ASP A 853 56.49 -8.51 -8.63
N LYS A 854 57.16 -7.74 -9.49
CA LYS A 854 56.51 -6.92 -10.51
C LYS A 854 56.58 -7.56 -11.89
N ASP A 855 55.51 -7.46 -12.66
CA ASP A 855 55.51 -7.81 -14.08
C ASP A 855 56.35 -6.82 -14.92
N GLU A 856 56.39 -7.07 -16.23
CA GLU A 856 57.08 -6.22 -17.21
C GLU A 856 56.49 -4.80 -17.32
N HIS A 857 55.28 -4.57 -16.80
CA HIS A 857 54.58 -3.29 -16.78
C HIS A 857 54.68 -2.57 -15.43
N GLY A 858 55.25 -3.22 -14.41
CA GLY A 858 55.51 -2.65 -13.09
C GLY A 858 54.40 -2.89 -12.05
N HIS A 859 53.39 -3.70 -12.36
CA HIS A 859 52.31 -4.10 -11.47
C HIS A 859 52.80 -5.20 -10.52
N GLY A 860 52.53 -5.09 -9.21
CA GLY A 860 52.93 -6.08 -8.21
C GLY A 860 51.79 -7.02 -7.82
N GLY A 861 52.04 -8.13 -7.13
CA GLY A 861 50.97 -9.00 -6.62
C GLY A 861 50.03 -8.30 -5.62
N ASP A 862 48.80 -8.80 -5.50
CA ASP A 862 47.71 -8.23 -4.68
C ASP A 862 47.86 -8.39 -3.15
N ASN A 863 48.96 -8.99 -2.70
CA ASN A 863 49.28 -9.25 -1.29
C ASN A 863 48.41 -10.32 -0.62
N ASP A 864 47.70 -11.14 -1.38
CA ASP A 864 46.79 -12.18 -0.87
C ASP A 864 47.25 -13.61 -1.23
N PRO A 865 46.68 -14.66 -0.60
CA PRO A 865 46.81 -16.03 -1.09
C PRO A 865 46.19 -16.14 -2.50
N LEU A 866 46.77 -16.98 -3.35
CA LEU A 866 46.37 -17.10 -4.75
C LEU A 866 44.92 -17.55 -4.88
N ASP A 867 44.12 -16.75 -5.59
CA ASP A 867 42.69 -16.93 -5.72
C ASP A 867 42.31 -18.05 -6.69
N VAL A 868 41.24 -18.79 -6.36
CA VAL A 868 40.75 -19.92 -7.14
C VAL A 868 39.27 -19.78 -7.42
N ILE A 869 38.90 -19.98 -8.68
CA ILE A 869 37.53 -20.17 -9.13
C ILE A 869 37.34 -21.63 -9.55
N GLU A 870 36.56 -22.36 -8.76
CA GLU A 870 36.21 -23.76 -9.04
C GLU A 870 34.88 -23.83 -9.79
N VAL A 871 34.91 -24.37 -11.01
CA VAL A 871 33.80 -24.30 -11.99
C VAL A 871 32.93 -25.56 -12.05
N GLY A 872 33.01 -26.40 -11.01
CA GLY A 872 32.26 -27.64 -10.89
C GLY A 872 30.75 -27.43 -10.79
N ASN A 873 30.02 -28.53 -10.90
CA ASN A 873 28.57 -28.55 -10.76
C ASN A 873 28.14 -28.41 -9.29
N GLN A 874 28.93 -28.96 -8.36
CA GLN A 874 28.58 -29.04 -6.94
C GLN A 874 28.75 -27.71 -6.21
N VAL A 875 27.95 -27.51 -5.16
CA VAL A 875 28.18 -26.47 -4.15
C VAL A 875 29.14 -27.06 -3.12
N LEU A 876 30.36 -26.55 -3.07
CA LEU A 876 31.36 -26.99 -2.10
C LEU A 876 31.17 -26.17 -0.80
N PRO A 877 31.11 -26.82 0.39
CA PRO A 877 30.88 -26.10 1.64
C PRO A 877 32.01 -25.13 2.02
N ILE A 878 31.68 -23.97 2.61
CA ILE A 878 32.68 -23.03 3.13
C ILE A 878 33.63 -23.70 4.14
N GLY A 879 34.92 -23.42 4.04
CA GLY A 879 35.98 -24.04 4.85
C GLY A 879 36.23 -25.53 4.55
N SER A 880 35.66 -26.09 3.48
CA SER A 880 36.06 -27.43 3.03
C SER A 880 37.36 -27.39 2.22
N VAL A 881 38.14 -28.46 2.32
CA VAL A 881 39.40 -28.65 1.58
C VAL A 881 39.17 -29.67 0.49
N ASN A 882 39.35 -29.26 -0.76
CA ASN A 882 39.01 -30.08 -1.93
C ASN A 882 40.23 -30.19 -2.84
N PRO A 883 40.71 -31.40 -3.17
CA PRO A 883 41.67 -31.58 -4.24
C PRO A 883 41.07 -31.16 -5.58
N VAL A 884 41.73 -30.25 -6.28
CA VAL A 884 41.29 -29.71 -7.58
C VAL A 884 42.35 -29.92 -8.65
N ARG A 885 41.90 -30.02 -9.91
CA ARG A 885 42.76 -29.95 -11.09
C ARG A 885 42.77 -28.53 -11.64
N VAL A 886 43.96 -28.00 -11.89
CA VAL A 886 44.17 -26.70 -12.53
C VAL A 886 43.87 -26.81 -14.02
N LEU A 887 43.08 -25.87 -14.54
CA LEU A 887 42.68 -25.82 -15.95
C LEU A 887 43.36 -24.66 -16.71
N GLY A 888 43.85 -23.65 -15.98
CA GLY A 888 44.47 -22.43 -16.48
C GLY A 888 44.26 -21.27 -15.51
N SER A 889 44.60 -20.05 -15.91
CA SER A 889 44.41 -18.82 -15.14
C SER A 889 43.87 -17.67 -15.98
N LEU A 890 43.21 -16.71 -15.32
CA LEU A 890 42.88 -15.39 -15.85
C LEU A 890 43.51 -14.34 -14.95
N GLU A 891 44.07 -13.30 -15.55
CA GLU A 891 44.79 -12.23 -14.84
C GLU A 891 44.00 -10.93 -14.93
N LEU A 892 43.72 -10.34 -13.76
CA LEU A 892 43.12 -9.02 -13.62
C LEU A 892 44.19 -8.00 -13.26
N ILE A 893 44.06 -6.80 -13.82
CA ILE A 893 44.83 -5.63 -13.41
C ILE A 893 43.90 -4.72 -12.60
N ASP A 894 44.13 -4.64 -11.28
CA ASP A 894 43.37 -3.77 -10.36
C ASP A 894 44.28 -2.71 -9.73
N GLN A 895 44.12 -1.45 -10.12
CA GLN A 895 44.79 -0.31 -9.45
C GLN A 895 46.31 -0.51 -9.25
N ASP A 896 47.00 -0.99 -10.29
CA ASP A 896 48.44 -1.31 -10.33
C ASP A 896 48.85 -2.63 -9.63
N GLU A 897 47.88 -3.47 -9.26
CA GLU A 897 48.07 -4.82 -8.73
C GLU A 897 47.67 -5.90 -9.76
N ILE A 898 48.43 -6.99 -9.77
CA ILE A 898 48.15 -8.22 -10.50
C ILE A 898 47.37 -9.13 -9.56
N ASP A 899 46.21 -9.58 -10.04
CA ASP A 899 45.32 -10.48 -9.33
C ASP A 899 45.06 -11.70 -10.22
N HIS A 900 45.74 -12.81 -9.91
CA HIS A 900 45.62 -14.05 -10.66
C HIS A 900 44.47 -14.91 -10.14
N LYS A 901 43.48 -15.15 -11.02
CA LYS A 901 42.39 -16.11 -10.76
C LYS A 901 42.71 -17.46 -11.39
N ILE A 902 43.10 -18.43 -10.58
CA ILE A 902 43.30 -19.82 -11.01
C ILE A 902 41.95 -20.46 -11.26
N ILE A 903 41.75 -21.04 -12.44
CA ILE A 903 40.53 -21.74 -12.80
C ILE A 903 40.76 -23.24 -12.61
N ALA A 904 39.89 -23.88 -11.83
CA ALA A 904 40.06 -25.27 -11.45
C ALA A 904 38.74 -26.05 -11.46
N ILE A 905 38.82 -27.37 -11.40
CA ILE A 905 37.67 -28.27 -11.20
C ILE A 905 37.98 -29.27 -10.09
N SER A 906 37.04 -29.48 -9.18
CA SER A 906 37.18 -30.48 -8.12
C SER A 906 37.35 -31.87 -8.70
N LEU A 907 38.28 -32.65 -8.15
CA LEU A 907 38.46 -34.06 -8.55
C LEU A 907 37.27 -34.95 -8.19
N SER A 908 36.39 -34.48 -7.28
CA SER A 908 35.13 -35.15 -6.96
C SER A 908 33.98 -34.78 -7.90
N ASP A 909 34.18 -33.83 -8.82
CA ASP A 909 33.14 -33.44 -9.76
C ASP A 909 32.92 -34.53 -10.83
N PRO A 910 31.66 -34.86 -11.18
CA PRO A 910 31.36 -35.86 -12.21
C PRO A 910 31.96 -35.56 -13.59
N ASP A 911 32.17 -34.28 -13.92
CA ASP A 911 32.71 -33.85 -15.21
C ASP A 911 34.25 -33.79 -15.20
N ALA A 912 34.89 -33.89 -14.03
CA ALA A 912 36.34 -33.79 -13.91
C ALA A 912 37.10 -34.81 -14.78
N PRO A 913 36.69 -36.08 -14.96
CA PRO A 913 37.38 -37.01 -15.86
C PRO A 913 37.41 -36.58 -17.34
N HIS A 914 36.60 -35.59 -17.72
CA HIS A 914 36.48 -35.11 -19.10
C HIS A 914 37.09 -33.73 -19.32
N ILE A 915 37.41 -32.98 -18.26
CA ILE A 915 37.88 -31.60 -18.33
C ILE A 915 39.31 -31.52 -17.74
N HIS A 916 40.29 -31.33 -18.61
CA HIS A 916 41.71 -31.23 -18.24
C HIS A 916 42.33 -29.86 -18.52
N ASN A 917 41.70 -29.04 -19.37
CA ASN A 917 42.21 -27.73 -19.77
C ASN A 917 41.06 -26.81 -20.27
N ALA A 918 41.41 -25.59 -20.67
CA ALA A 918 40.49 -24.59 -21.23
C ALA A 918 39.63 -25.09 -22.40
N ASN A 919 40.21 -25.85 -23.33
CA ASN A 919 39.51 -26.32 -24.52
C ASN A 919 38.47 -27.37 -24.17
N ASP A 920 38.80 -28.29 -23.27
CA ASP A 920 37.84 -29.28 -22.76
C ASP A 920 36.69 -28.57 -22.05
N LEU A 921 36.98 -27.55 -21.23
CA LEU A 921 35.95 -26.76 -20.55
C LEU A 921 35.03 -26.05 -21.53
N MET A 922 35.57 -25.45 -22.61
CA MET A 922 34.74 -24.84 -23.67
C MET A 922 33.87 -25.87 -24.39
N GLN A 923 34.35 -27.10 -24.57
CA GLN A 923 33.60 -28.14 -25.26
C GLN A 923 32.48 -28.72 -24.38
N TYR A 924 32.77 -28.99 -23.10
CA TYR A 924 31.81 -29.60 -22.17
C TYR A 924 30.88 -28.58 -21.50
N LYS A 925 31.35 -27.34 -21.28
CA LYS A 925 30.60 -26.25 -20.63
C LYS A 925 30.80 -24.91 -21.39
N PRO A 926 30.28 -24.77 -22.62
CA PRO A 926 30.60 -23.66 -23.53
C PRO A 926 30.27 -22.25 -23.01
N HIS A 927 29.36 -22.13 -22.05
CA HIS A 927 28.97 -20.84 -21.48
C HIS A 927 29.83 -20.39 -20.29
N VAL A 928 30.58 -21.30 -19.65
CA VAL A 928 31.29 -21.02 -18.39
C VAL A 928 32.35 -19.96 -18.57
N ILE A 929 33.25 -20.11 -19.55
CA ILE A 929 34.34 -19.14 -19.77
C ILE A 929 33.80 -17.76 -20.12
N LYS A 930 32.80 -17.70 -21.00
CA LYS A 930 32.15 -16.42 -21.37
C LYS A 930 31.53 -15.73 -20.16
N ASN A 931 30.79 -16.46 -19.34
CA ASN A 931 30.15 -15.91 -18.15
C ASN A 931 31.17 -15.50 -17.09
N LEU A 932 32.30 -16.21 -17.01
CA LEU A 932 33.38 -15.94 -16.06
C LEU A 932 34.10 -14.62 -16.42
N ILE A 933 34.44 -14.43 -17.70
CA ILE A 933 35.02 -13.18 -18.21
C ILE A 933 34.07 -12.01 -17.97
N ASP A 934 32.78 -12.17 -18.28
CA ASP A 934 31.76 -11.14 -18.03
C ASP A 934 31.67 -10.80 -16.53
N TRP A 935 31.64 -11.82 -15.67
CA TRP A 935 31.58 -11.61 -14.22
C TRP A 935 32.84 -10.90 -13.71
N LEU A 936 34.03 -11.34 -14.09
CA LEU A 936 35.31 -10.77 -13.64
C LEU A 936 35.49 -9.30 -14.06
N ARG A 937 35.02 -8.94 -15.26
CA ARG A 937 35.04 -7.54 -15.72
C ARG A 937 34.08 -6.66 -14.93
N ASN A 938 32.91 -7.18 -14.57
CA ASN A 938 31.80 -6.33 -14.15
C ASN A 938 31.43 -6.42 -12.65
N TYR A 939 31.97 -7.38 -11.88
CA TYR A 939 31.51 -7.64 -10.51
C TYR A 939 31.68 -6.45 -9.54
N LYS A 940 32.60 -5.52 -9.83
CA LYS A 940 32.85 -4.32 -9.03
C LYS A 940 31.97 -3.12 -9.44
N LEU A 941 31.27 -3.17 -10.57
CA LEU A 941 30.39 -2.08 -11.03
C LEU A 941 29.32 -1.70 -9.99
N PRO A 942 28.62 -2.65 -9.33
CA PRO A 942 27.65 -2.32 -8.29
C PRO A 942 28.26 -1.59 -7.07
N GLU A 943 29.56 -1.73 -6.84
CA GLU A 943 30.29 -0.99 -5.79
C GLU A 943 30.64 0.46 -6.23
N GLY A 944 30.28 0.85 -7.44
CA GLY A 944 30.61 2.16 -8.03
C GLY A 944 32.04 2.26 -8.56
N LYS A 945 32.74 1.13 -8.71
CA LYS A 945 34.05 1.05 -9.34
C LYS A 945 33.91 0.92 -10.87
N PRO A 946 34.93 1.28 -11.67
CA PRO A 946 34.94 1.04 -13.11
C PRO A 946 34.99 -0.46 -13.44
N GLU A 947 34.78 -0.80 -14.71
CA GLU A 947 34.99 -2.15 -15.25
C GLU A 947 36.45 -2.57 -15.04
N ASN A 948 36.67 -3.80 -14.58
CA ASN A 948 38.02 -4.35 -14.42
C ASN A 948 38.65 -4.64 -15.79
N VAL A 949 39.97 -4.50 -15.85
CA VAL A 949 40.76 -4.84 -17.03
C VAL A 949 41.34 -6.24 -16.86
N LEU A 950 41.15 -7.10 -17.86
CA LEU A 950 41.86 -8.37 -17.96
C LEU A 950 43.13 -8.15 -18.79
N ALA A 951 44.25 -8.72 -18.36
CA ALA A 951 45.48 -8.69 -19.15
C ALA A 951 45.34 -9.53 -20.44
N GLN A 952 44.48 -10.55 -20.41
CA GLN A 952 44.11 -11.37 -21.55
C GLN A 952 42.65 -11.84 -21.51
N ASP A 953 42.05 -11.95 -22.70
CA ASP A 953 40.65 -12.42 -22.88
C ASP A 953 40.54 -13.93 -23.05
N THR A 954 41.66 -14.65 -22.97
CA THR A 954 41.73 -16.10 -23.09
C THR A 954 42.44 -16.69 -21.89
N MET A 955 41.91 -17.80 -21.37
CA MET A 955 42.54 -18.52 -20.28
C MET A 955 43.91 -19.06 -20.69
N THR A 956 44.88 -19.00 -19.79
CA THR A 956 46.22 -19.58 -19.99
C THR A 956 46.19 -21.11 -19.99
N SER A 957 47.30 -21.76 -20.35
CA SER A 957 47.40 -23.22 -20.25
C SER A 957 47.54 -23.68 -18.78
N PRO A 958 47.20 -24.94 -18.46
CA PRO A 958 47.43 -25.49 -17.11
C PRO A 958 48.88 -25.33 -16.65
N GLU A 959 49.86 -25.53 -17.54
CA GLU A 959 51.29 -25.44 -17.21
C GLU A 959 51.70 -24.01 -16.83
N ALA A 960 51.15 -23.00 -17.51
CA ALA A 960 51.40 -21.60 -17.16
C ALA A 960 50.77 -21.23 -15.81
N ALA A 961 49.58 -21.77 -15.52
CA ALA A 961 48.95 -21.60 -14.21
C ALA A 961 49.74 -22.31 -13.09
N ASP A 962 50.27 -23.50 -13.34
CA ASP A 962 51.14 -24.22 -12.39
C ASP A 962 52.45 -23.47 -12.10
N GLU A 963 52.99 -22.74 -13.08
CA GLU A 963 54.16 -21.87 -12.88
C GLU A 963 53.83 -20.71 -11.92
N ILE A 964 52.66 -20.06 -12.08
CA ILE A 964 52.17 -19.02 -11.17
C ILE A 964 51.99 -19.58 -9.75
N ILE A 965 51.37 -20.76 -9.61
CA ILE A 965 51.19 -21.45 -8.32
C ILE A 965 52.54 -21.75 -7.66
N SER A 966 53.52 -22.22 -8.44
CA SER A 966 54.85 -22.52 -7.93
C SER A 966 55.58 -21.26 -7.46
N LYS A 967 55.52 -20.17 -8.24
CA LYS A 967 56.14 -18.87 -7.93
C LYS A 967 55.55 -18.27 -6.65
N THR A 968 54.22 -18.26 -6.52
CA THR A 968 53.51 -17.75 -5.34
C THR A 968 53.73 -18.62 -4.10
N HIS A 969 53.92 -19.94 -4.27
CA HIS A 969 54.35 -20.82 -3.19
C HIS A 969 55.77 -20.50 -2.70
N GLU A 970 56.71 -20.24 -3.60
CA GLU A 970 58.06 -19.78 -3.23
C GLU A 970 58.03 -18.43 -2.50
N SER A 971 57.19 -17.50 -2.97
CA SER A 971 56.93 -16.22 -2.30
C SER A 971 56.40 -16.40 -0.88
N TYR A 972 55.42 -17.29 -0.70
CA TYR A 972 54.92 -17.67 0.62
C TYR A 972 56.02 -18.26 1.53
N ILE A 973 56.88 -19.14 1.01
CA ILE A 973 58.00 -19.71 1.79
C ILE A 973 58.96 -18.59 2.25
N ARG A 974 59.20 -17.57 1.40
CA ARG A 974 59.98 -16.40 1.80
C ARG A 974 59.26 -15.59 2.88
N LEU A 975 57.96 -15.33 2.71
CA LEU A 975 57.12 -14.62 3.69
C LEU A 975 57.16 -15.28 5.07
N LYS A 976 57.04 -16.61 5.15
CA LYS A 976 57.11 -17.39 6.41
C LYS A 976 58.44 -17.25 7.17
N ARG A 977 59.50 -16.78 6.51
CA ARG A 977 60.82 -16.55 7.11
C ARG A 977 61.05 -15.09 7.52
N GLN A 978 60.15 -14.18 7.18
CA GLN A 978 60.29 -12.76 7.52
C GLN A 978 59.89 -12.50 8.98
N GLU A 979 60.68 -11.70 9.69
CA GLU A 979 60.30 -11.15 10.98
C GLU A 979 59.43 -9.89 10.77
N ASN A 980 58.32 -9.76 11.51
CA ASN A 980 57.39 -8.62 11.48
C ASN A 980 56.72 -8.35 10.11
N SER A 981 56.22 -9.39 9.43
CA SER A 981 55.42 -9.26 8.20
C SER A 981 54.09 -8.50 8.37
N GLY A 982 53.62 -8.34 9.61
CA GLY A 982 52.30 -7.78 9.91
C GLY A 982 51.14 -8.76 9.69
N PHE A 983 51.45 -10.02 9.36
CA PHE A 983 50.52 -11.15 9.27
C PHE A 983 50.68 -12.12 10.44
N TRP A 984 49.63 -12.86 10.74
CA TRP A 984 49.74 -14.02 11.61
C TRP A 984 50.26 -15.17 10.76
N LEU A 985 51.46 -15.66 11.08
CA LEU A 985 52.19 -16.66 10.31
C LEU A 985 52.41 -17.98 11.08
N GLY A 986 51.55 -18.28 12.06
CA GLY A 986 51.67 -19.47 12.92
C GLY A 986 52.39 -19.19 14.23
#